data_AF-A0A1X2HVS3-F1
#
_entry.id   AF-A0A1X2HVS3-F1
#
_cell.length_a   1.000
_cell.length_b   1.000
_cell.length_c   1.000
_cell.angle_alpha   90.00
_cell.angle_beta   90.00
_cell.angle_gamma   90.00
#
_symmetry.space_group_name_H-M   'P 1'
#
loop_
_entity.id
_entity.type
_entity.pdbx_description
1 polymer ?
#
loop_
_entity_poly.entity_id
_entity_poly.type
_entity_poly.pdbx_seq_one_letter_code
_entity_poly.pdbx_strand_id
1 'polypeptide(L)'
;MFAIDADGRSPMHYAAKHGQSTLLRYLCARHAPNMTDNAGLSELWYAAASGHAECAKILLEAGAQVNLSSKDHDSVLLAATKTNNAVLVQHLLHAGAALDDDTAYDRANAVMWCCQHGFADTLSLLVKGGACLSTPSRIPYKHDDIETDVVLPPLLVADGDLFPLLVRGGADLNVYGPEIKPFNSESAFLYFSRQKNTDRLKLMLDHAVDVNQCEKTSGRSIFYSYLFDEKFKRDLPFIWERLLRMPSVQVTQPDPVTQMTPLEYFIRKHDAVVVDRLLELGADPTILSAATDRVSLYASQGPVNAFFHAVAQNDLAILQKLCEHTPAVDWHMTDEGGATIISFAVRSAQGYSYQNTEMLKYLQKAMGDVYLTVFEKPDNQGLRPADYACRQRHDLLYQALLELGVAPADADQDMEDAMEQDNNFIPSQEVEAAAEAERAALELQEKEKAKSDDEKKDEDAQDKIDSYSGMQTYGRLVHDETHPDRPLDIMLQKIDINSYNSFNMFYKMSVIYNTVLDVYVLWTRWGSFGEEGMHQKTPYLTLPEAVAEFRSIFRSKSGNTWDDYLEGNFEAKPGRFELIRARPPRKLPVLHPLDLADALAVAPSQLPRPIHETMQVVADFDLLVDTYKQLGLDVPVGQVPQSSIDEAYLIMKRIQATQTKLEEMRSNLDTAEKHAKRRELVHKLCQDSTAYYRLLPRANDKKRGISALHNKSTIDEEMGRLNNVSYVNFAAQVVLAARHHAREINPLDYSYRALQCGFEYMPKETVDFTMVSEYLRTTAKQRAHWQVEHLFKVDRFEERERFSPYANTANRMLLWHGSHVANFMGILKQGLRPKPAAAGHNGSLYGNGIYFADMFCKSISYAGQKEQHKGYALLALCEVALGNECEMTYHNRLQFEEGDYQSVKGLGEEGPNPANIIYDDSGVKIPMGPSIKYDYSRREVYTRPLVNMNEYVVYDESRVRIRYLVLVRDTSLCSLCQQKAQDLRALGNIKIERDYIRLPKNEFGLYDALTVRAYAVSKGTDCKELVEQHLDDWLETRKYSK
;
A
#
# COMPACT_ATOMS: atom_id res chain seq x y z
N MET A 1 83.76 -33.17 22.55
CA MET A 1 82.87 -32.11 23.02
C MET A 1 83.01 -30.97 22.01
N PHE A 2 81.92 -30.55 21.37
CA PHE A 2 81.99 -29.43 20.42
C PHE A 2 82.31 -28.14 21.18
N ALA A 3 83.05 -27.23 20.55
CA ALA A 3 83.05 -25.84 21.00
C ALA A 3 81.65 -25.28 20.73
N ILE A 4 80.96 -24.85 21.78
CA ILE A 4 79.66 -24.19 21.71
C ILE A 4 79.85 -22.68 21.86
N ASP A 5 79.00 -21.90 21.21
CA ASP A 5 78.97 -20.44 21.41
C ASP A 5 78.26 -20.05 22.72
N ALA A 6 78.13 -18.75 22.96
CA ALA A 6 77.45 -18.22 24.15
C ALA A 6 75.94 -18.57 24.21
N ASP A 7 75.33 -18.88 23.07
CA ASP A 7 73.93 -19.27 22.93
C ASP A 7 73.74 -20.80 23.01
N GLY A 8 74.82 -21.57 23.23
CA GLY A 8 74.77 -23.03 23.31
C GLY A 8 74.75 -23.73 21.95
N ARG A 9 75.01 -23.01 20.85
CA ARG A 9 74.98 -23.56 19.49
C ARG A 9 76.29 -24.26 19.15
N SER A 10 76.17 -25.45 18.60
CA SER A 10 77.30 -26.26 18.10
C SER A 10 77.61 -25.97 16.61
N PRO A 11 78.76 -26.41 16.08
CA PRO A 11 79.05 -26.35 14.65
C PRO A 11 77.99 -27.06 13.79
N MET A 12 77.31 -28.08 14.33
CA MET A 12 76.20 -28.75 13.65
C MET A 12 74.96 -27.85 13.51
N HIS A 13 74.67 -26.99 14.49
CA HIS A 13 73.59 -25.99 14.39
C HIS A 13 73.86 -24.99 13.26
N TYR A 14 75.10 -24.49 13.16
CA TYR A 14 75.50 -23.58 12.09
C TYR A 14 75.53 -24.25 10.72
N ALA A 15 76.04 -25.48 10.64
CA ALA A 15 76.03 -26.25 9.40
C ALA A 15 74.60 -26.50 8.91
N ALA A 16 73.68 -26.82 9.81
CA ALA A 16 72.25 -26.98 9.53
C ALA A 16 71.59 -25.66 9.10
N LYS A 17 71.82 -24.56 9.83
CA LYS A 17 71.29 -23.22 9.55
C LYS A 17 71.75 -22.64 8.20
N HIS A 18 72.98 -22.93 7.80
CA HIS A 18 73.58 -22.39 6.57
C HIS A 18 73.56 -23.37 5.39
N GLY A 19 72.85 -24.49 5.51
CA GLY A 19 72.65 -25.44 4.40
C GLY A 19 73.91 -26.20 3.98
N GLN A 20 74.90 -26.32 4.87
CA GLN A 20 76.19 -26.95 4.58
C GLN A 20 76.10 -28.49 4.66
N SER A 21 75.37 -29.10 3.73
CA SER A 21 75.06 -30.55 3.72
C SER A 21 76.32 -31.43 3.77
N THR A 22 77.39 -31.07 3.06
CA THR A 22 78.66 -31.81 3.08
C THR A 22 79.34 -31.78 4.46
N LEU A 23 79.36 -30.61 5.12
CA LEU A 23 79.91 -30.48 6.47
C LEU A 23 79.03 -31.22 7.47
N LEU A 24 77.71 -31.08 7.36
CA LEU A 24 76.75 -31.73 8.23
C LEU A 24 76.86 -33.27 8.15
N ARG A 25 77.02 -33.83 6.94
CA ARG A 25 77.26 -35.27 6.74
C ARG A 25 78.57 -35.74 7.38
N TYR A 26 79.64 -34.95 7.27
CA TYR A 26 80.91 -35.24 7.94
C TYR A 26 80.78 -35.23 9.47
N LEU A 27 80.00 -34.29 10.02
CA LEU A 27 79.77 -34.13 11.45
C LEU A 27 78.87 -35.24 12.02
N CYS A 28 77.77 -35.58 11.34
CA CYS A 28 76.86 -36.67 11.74
C CYS A 28 77.54 -38.06 11.74
N ALA A 29 78.57 -38.26 10.91
CA ALA A 29 79.34 -39.51 10.90
C ALA A 29 80.20 -39.71 12.17
N ARG A 30 80.41 -38.65 12.98
CA ARG A 30 81.29 -38.64 14.15
C ARG A 30 80.56 -38.28 15.44
N HIS A 31 79.39 -37.66 15.34
CA HIS A 31 78.61 -37.17 16.47
C HIS A 31 77.13 -37.41 16.22
N ALA A 32 76.41 -37.85 17.27
CA ALA A 32 74.97 -38.03 17.18
C ALA A 32 74.25 -36.67 17.07
N PRO A 33 73.18 -36.56 16.26
CA PRO A 33 72.31 -35.37 16.24
C PRO A 33 71.51 -35.25 17.56
N ASN A 34 70.77 -34.15 17.72
CA ASN A 34 69.88 -33.82 18.85
C ASN A 34 70.50 -32.98 19.97
N MET A 35 71.58 -32.23 19.71
CA MET A 35 71.95 -31.19 20.68
C MET A 35 70.98 -30.02 20.53
N THR A 36 70.55 -29.48 21.66
CA THR A 36 69.71 -28.29 21.71
C THR A 36 70.52 -27.11 22.20
N ASP A 37 70.30 -25.94 21.62
CA ASP A 37 70.85 -24.69 22.13
C ASP A 37 70.16 -24.22 23.43
N ASN A 38 70.54 -23.04 23.94
CA ASN A 38 69.95 -22.48 25.16
C ASN A 38 68.44 -22.18 25.02
N ALA A 39 67.89 -22.11 23.81
CA ALA A 39 66.47 -21.92 23.53
C ALA A 39 65.71 -23.25 23.32
N GLY A 40 66.40 -24.40 23.43
CA GLY A 40 65.82 -25.72 23.21
C GLY A 40 65.73 -26.09 21.73
N LEU A 41 66.35 -25.33 20.82
CA LEU A 41 66.27 -25.55 19.37
C LEU A 41 67.32 -26.57 18.93
N SER A 42 66.89 -27.64 18.26
CA SER A 42 67.78 -28.69 17.76
C SER A 42 68.44 -28.33 16.42
N GLU A 43 69.46 -29.07 16.01
CA GLU A 43 70.05 -28.87 14.68
C GLU A 43 69.03 -29.10 13.55
N LEU A 44 68.09 -30.02 13.74
CA LEU A 44 67.00 -30.28 12.81
C LEU A 44 66.05 -29.08 12.72
N TRP A 45 65.75 -28.43 13.85
CA TRP A 45 64.95 -27.20 13.86
C TRP A 45 65.63 -26.09 13.04
N TYR A 46 66.94 -25.89 13.18
CA TYR A 46 67.67 -24.88 12.40
C TYR A 46 67.69 -25.19 10.90
N ALA A 47 67.82 -26.46 10.50
CA ALA A 47 67.71 -26.87 9.10
C ALA A 47 66.28 -26.61 8.57
N ALA A 48 65.26 -26.90 9.38
CA ALA A 48 63.85 -26.73 9.02
C ALA A 48 63.46 -25.25 8.89
N ALA A 49 63.78 -24.42 9.90
CA ALA A 49 63.51 -22.98 9.92
C ALA A 49 64.23 -22.22 8.79
N SER A 50 65.35 -22.76 8.29
CA SER A 50 66.13 -22.18 7.19
C SER A 50 65.79 -22.80 5.82
N GLY A 51 64.84 -23.74 5.75
CA GLY A 51 64.34 -24.32 4.50
C GLY A 51 65.29 -25.32 3.82
N HIS A 52 66.31 -25.84 4.53
CA HIS A 52 67.36 -26.69 3.97
C HIS A 52 66.99 -28.18 3.99
N ALA A 53 66.13 -28.59 3.04
CA ALA A 53 65.60 -29.96 2.92
C ALA A 53 66.68 -31.07 2.97
N GLU A 54 67.80 -30.91 2.25
CA GLU A 54 68.87 -31.91 2.21
C GLU A 54 69.60 -32.03 3.56
N CYS A 55 69.76 -30.92 4.29
CA CYS A 55 70.35 -30.95 5.64
C CYS A 55 69.40 -31.63 6.64
N ALA A 56 68.11 -31.32 6.55
CA ALA A 56 67.09 -31.99 7.36
C ALA A 56 67.06 -33.49 7.09
N LYS A 57 67.10 -33.91 5.81
CA LYS A 57 67.18 -35.32 5.41
C LYS A 57 68.40 -36.02 6.01
N ILE A 58 69.60 -35.43 5.90
CA ILE A 58 70.83 -35.99 6.49
C ILE A 58 70.71 -36.14 8.01
N LEU A 59 70.11 -35.17 8.70
CA LEU A 59 69.89 -35.22 10.15
C LEU A 59 68.90 -36.32 10.53
N LEU A 60 67.78 -36.44 9.81
CA LEU A 60 66.78 -37.49 10.02
C LEU A 60 67.36 -38.89 9.78
N GLU A 61 68.14 -39.08 8.70
CA GLU A 61 68.85 -40.34 8.40
C GLU A 61 69.90 -40.69 9.48
N ALA A 62 70.48 -39.67 10.14
CA ALA A 62 71.41 -39.84 11.25
C ALA A 62 70.73 -40.07 12.62
N GLY A 63 69.40 -40.18 12.67
CA GLY A 63 68.64 -40.45 13.90
C GLY A 63 68.23 -39.18 14.68
N ALA A 64 68.08 -38.04 14.01
CA ALA A 64 67.52 -36.85 14.65
C ALA A 64 66.06 -37.09 15.10
N GLN A 65 65.74 -36.68 16.33
CA GLN A 65 64.41 -36.71 16.91
C GLN A 65 63.58 -35.56 16.32
N VAL A 66 62.52 -35.91 15.59
CA VAL A 66 61.69 -34.96 14.84
C VAL A 66 60.78 -34.10 15.70
N ASN A 67 60.39 -34.59 16.89
CA ASN A 67 59.42 -33.94 17.79
C ASN A 67 60.09 -33.25 19.00
N LEU A 68 61.34 -32.80 18.85
CA LEU A 68 61.96 -31.93 19.83
C LEU A 68 61.35 -30.53 19.72
N SER A 69 60.69 -30.07 20.78
CA SER A 69 60.07 -28.76 20.85
C SER A 69 61.00 -27.70 21.45
N SER A 70 60.87 -26.47 20.96
CA SER A 70 61.56 -25.33 21.54
C SER A 70 60.98 -24.95 22.91
N LYS A 71 61.67 -24.07 23.64
CA LYS A 71 61.09 -23.44 24.86
C LYS A 71 59.83 -22.63 24.58
N ASP A 72 59.65 -22.17 23.34
CA ASP A 72 58.47 -21.47 22.86
C ASP A 72 57.44 -22.43 22.25
N HIS A 73 57.59 -23.74 22.39
CA HIS A 73 56.67 -24.76 21.87
C HIS A 73 56.42 -24.67 20.35
N ASP A 74 57.38 -24.18 19.56
CA ASP A 74 57.34 -24.20 18.10
C ASP A 74 57.89 -25.54 17.59
N SER A 75 57.10 -26.29 16.84
CA SER A 75 57.47 -27.56 16.24
C SER A 75 58.41 -27.38 15.04
N VAL A 76 59.22 -28.40 14.78
CA VAL A 76 60.05 -28.47 13.56
C VAL A 76 59.17 -28.43 12.30
N LEU A 77 57.96 -28.97 12.37
CA LEU A 77 57.00 -28.98 11.26
C LEU A 77 56.49 -27.57 10.95
N LEU A 78 56.05 -26.80 11.93
CA LEU A 78 55.62 -25.41 11.72
C LEU A 78 56.76 -24.54 11.21
N ALA A 79 57.97 -24.72 11.74
CA ALA A 79 59.17 -24.04 11.25
C ALA A 79 59.43 -24.36 9.77
N ALA A 80 59.30 -25.62 9.34
CA ALA A 80 59.39 -26.01 7.93
C ALA A 80 58.24 -25.45 7.08
N THR A 81 57.01 -25.49 7.56
CA THR A 81 55.83 -24.97 6.85
C THR A 81 55.95 -23.46 6.58
N LYS A 82 56.51 -22.70 7.53
CA LYS A 82 56.81 -21.25 7.37
C LYS A 82 57.74 -20.97 6.18
N THR A 83 58.54 -21.93 5.74
CA THR A 83 59.43 -21.80 4.56
C THR A 83 58.77 -22.15 3.22
N ASN A 84 57.54 -22.68 3.24
CA ASN A 84 56.82 -23.21 2.08
C ASN A 84 57.62 -24.24 1.25
N ASN A 85 58.54 -24.98 1.88
CA ASN A 85 59.31 -26.02 1.22
C ASN A 85 58.61 -27.38 1.37
N ALA A 86 57.78 -27.74 0.38
CA ALA A 86 57.02 -28.99 0.37
C ALA A 86 57.90 -30.25 0.50
N VAL A 87 59.12 -30.25 -0.07
CA VAL A 87 60.05 -31.39 0.03
C VAL A 87 60.57 -31.56 1.45
N LEU A 88 60.89 -30.46 2.12
CA LEU A 88 61.28 -30.47 3.53
C LEU A 88 60.14 -30.96 4.42
N VAL A 89 58.92 -30.43 4.24
CA VAL A 89 57.73 -30.88 4.97
C VAL A 89 57.48 -32.36 4.74
N GLN A 90 57.60 -32.84 3.50
CA GLN A 90 57.48 -34.25 3.17
C GLN A 90 58.51 -35.12 3.90
N HIS A 91 59.78 -34.69 4.00
CA HIS A 91 60.79 -35.43 4.77
C HIS A 91 60.43 -35.53 6.26
N LEU A 92 59.94 -34.45 6.86
CA LEU A 92 59.52 -34.42 8.26
C LEU A 92 58.30 -35.31 8.52
N LEU A 93 57.30 -35.26 7.64
CA LEU A 93 56.12 -36.13 7.73
C LEU A 93 56.48 -37.62 7.67
N HIS A 94 57.38 -38.02 6.77
CA HIS A 94 57.86 -39.41 6.70
C HIS A 94 58.64 -39.85 7.94
N ALA A 95 59.25 -38.90 8.66
CA ALA A 95 59.97 -39.17 9.90
C ALA A 95 59.07 -39.20 11.16
N GLY A 96 57.75 -39.01 11.02
CA GLY A 96 56.81 -39.04 12.13
C GLY A 96 56.70 -37.71 12.89
N ALA A 97 56.85 -36.58 12.19
CA ALA A 97 56.59 -35.26 12.76
C ALA A 97 55.16 -35.17 13.30
N ALA A 98 55.02 -34.67 14.53
CA ALA A 98 53.73 -34.37 15.13
C ALA A 98 53.08 -33.18 14.39
N LEU A 99 51.79 -33.32 14.09
CA LEU A 99 51.07 -32.42 13.18
C LEU A 99 50.41 -31.22 13.89
N ASP A 100 50.13 -31.38 15.19
CA ASP A 100 49.25 -30.47 15.95
C ASP A 100 49.87 -29.99 17.28
N ASP A 101 51.16 -30.23 17.51
CA ASP A 101 51.86 -29.83 18.76
C ASP A 101 51.87 -28.31 18.97
N ASP A 102 51.74 -27.53 17.89
CA ASP A 102 51.76 -26.06 17.92
C ASP A 102 50.46 -25.43 18.43
N THR A 103 49.39 -26.21 18.63
CA THR A 103 48.02 -25.72 18.91
C THR A 103 47.81 -25.11 20.30
N ALA A 104 48.81 -25.19 21.18
CA ALA A 104 48.74 -24.58 22.51
C ALA A 104 48.45 -23.07 22.44
N TYR A 105 47.59 -22.58 23.35
CA TYR A 105 47.19 -21.17 23.47
C TYR A 105 46.56 -20.56 22.20
N ASP A 106 45.80 -21.35 21.44
CA ASP A 106 45.19 -20.96 20.17
C ASP A 106 46.19 -20.53 19.09
N ARG A 107 47.47 -20.94 19.15
CA ARG A 107 48.45 -20.50 18.15
C ARG A 107 48.19 -21.11 16.78
N ALA A 108 48.63 -20.41 15.74
CA ALA A 108 48.53 -20.88 14.36
C ALA A 108 49.37 -22.14 14.15
N ASN A 109 48.70 -23.27 13.90
CA ASN A 109 49.36 -24.51 13.51
C ASN A 109 49.77 -24.48 12.02
N ALA A 110 50.42 -25.55 11.55
CA ALA A 110 50.88 -25.66 10.16
C ALA A 110 49.72 -25.51 9.14
N VAL A 111 48.54 -26.05 9.44
CA VAL A 111 47.35 -25.94 8.56
C VAL A 111 46.87 -24.50 8.46
N MET A 112 46.70 -23.82 9.59
CA MET A 112 46.31 -22.40 9.61
C MET A 112 47.34 -21.54 8.87
N TRP A 113 48.63 -21.79 9.09
CA TRP A 113 49.69 -21.03 8.43
C TRP A 113 49.62 -21.17 6.90
N CYS A 114 49.37 -22.40 6.40
CA CYS A 114 49.14 -22.63 4.98
C CYS A 114 47.93 -21.85 4.46
N CYS A 115 46.85 -21.79 5.23
CA CYS A 115 45.63 -21.07 4.85
C CYS A 115 45.85 -19.55 4.77
N GLN A 116 46.57 -18.97 5.72
CA GLN A 116 46.89 -17.52 5.74
C GLN A 116 47.80 -17.09 4.59
N HIS A 117 48.70 -17.98 4.14
CA HIS A 117 49.76 -17.64 3.18
C HIS A 117 49.59 -18.26 1.79
N GLY A 118 48.51 -19.02 1.54
CA GLY A 118 48.24 -19.58 0.21
C GLY A 118 49.07 -20.83 -0.14
N PHE A 119 49.57 -21.59 0.85
CA PHE A 119 50.51 -22.69 0.62
C PHE A 119 49.80 -24.01 0.27
N ALA A 120 49.22 -24.10 -0.93
CA ALA A 120 48.39 -25.24 -1.35
C ALA A 120 49.13 -26.59 -1.41
N ASP A 121 50.36 -26.62 -1.94
CA ASP A 121 51.15 -27.86 -2.04
C ASP A 121 51.52 -28.41 -0.65
N THR A 122 51.90 -27.51 0.25
CA THR A 122 52.21 -27.85 1.65
C THR A 122 50.94 -28.31 2.38
N LEU A 123 49.81 -27.63 2.19
CA LEU A 123 48.52 -28.05 2.75
C LEU A 123 48.11 -29.45 2.24
N SER A 124 48.31 -29.73 0.95
CA SER A 124 48.05 -31.05 0.35
C SER A 124 48.85 -32.16 1.03
N LEU A 125 50.11 -31.89 1.40
CA LEU A 125 50.94 -32.83 2.17
C LEU A 125 50.42 -33.01 3.60
N LEU A 126 50.01 -31.94 4.27
CA LEU A 126 49.44 -32.00 5.63
C LEU A 126 48.12 -32.78 5.66
N VAL A 127 47.24 -32.58 4.67
CA VAL A 127 45.99 -33.35 4.49
C VAL A 127 46.31 -34.84 4.31
N LYS A 128 47.29 -35.19 3.46
CA LYS A 128 47.73 -36.58 3.28
C LYS A 128 48.37 -37.18 4.53
N GLY A 129 49.01 -36.34 5.35
CA GLY A 129 49.60 -36.72 6.63
C GLY A 129 48.57 -36.94 7.74
N GLY A 130 47.31 -36.54 7.55
CA GLY A 130 46.24 -36.67 8.55
C GLY A 130 46.23 -35.57 9.60
N ALA A 131 46.67 -34.35 9.27
CA ALA A 131 46.65 -33.21 10.19
C ALA A 131 45.20 -32.79 10.52
N CYS A 132 44.96 -32.30 11.74
CA CYS A 132 43.64 -31.76 12.09
C CYS A 132 43.36 -30.47 11.32
N LEU A 133 42.35 -30.51 10.43
CA LEU A 133 42.05 -29.40 9.52
C LEU A 133 41.13 -28.32 10.12
N SER A 134 40.55 -28.59 11.29
CA SER A 134 39.49 -27.77 11.88
C SER A 134 39.96 -26.94 13.07
N THR A 135 41.19 -27.15 13.56
CA THR A 135 41.68 -26.48 14.77
C THR A 135 41.67 -24.97 14.58
N PRO A 136 40.89 -24.21 15.36
CA PRO A 136 40.87 -22.77 15.24
C PRO A 136 42.17 -22.17 15.80
N SER A 137 42.56 -21.03 15.26
CA SER A 137 43.76 -20.32 15.71
C SER A 137 43.51 -18.82 15.81
N ARG A 138 44.17 -18.20 16.78
CA ARG A 138 44.28 -16.76 16.98
C ARG A 138 45.18 -16.17 15.91
N ILE A 139 44.58 -15.35 15.08
CA ILE A 139 45.26 -14.67 13.97
C ILE A 139 44.93 -13.18 13.99
N PRO A 140 45.87 -12.31 13.58
CA PRO A 140 45.58 -10.89 13.43
C PRO A 140 44.57 -10.72 12.29
N TYR A 141 43.47 -10.02 12.57
CA TYR A 141 42.43 -9.70 11.60
C TYR A 141 42.23 -8.19 11.53
N LYS A 142 42.22 -7.68 10.29
CA LYS A 142 42.08 -6.25 10.02
C LYS A 142 40.73 -5.98 9.34
N HIS A 143 39.88 -5.20 10.00
CA HIS A 143 38.60 -4.74 9.46
C HIS A 143 38.36 -3.29 9.88
N ASP A 144 38.03 -2.43 8.91
CA ASP A 144 37.67 -1.01 9.10
C ASP A 144 38.61 -0.26 10.09
N ASP A 145 39.91 -0.29 9.79
CA ASP A 145 41.02 0.31 10.55
C ASP A 145 41.30 -0.26 11.96
N ILE A 146 40.58 -1.29 12.38
CA ILE A 146 40.83 -2.02 13.64
C ILE A 146 41.63 -3.28 13.33
N GLU A 147 42.80 -3.40 13.96
CA GLU A 147 43.58 -4.64 13.99
C GLU A 147 43.35 -5.32 15.33
N THR A 148 42.78 -6.51 15.30
CA THR A 148 42.47 -7.28 16.50
C THR A 148 42.73 -8.76 16.27
N ASP A 149 43.21 -9.43 17.31
CA ASP A 149 43.43 -10.87 17.29
C ASP A 149 42.08 -11.58 17.43
N VAL A 150 41.73 -12.38 16.43
CA VAL A 150 40.49 -13.18 16.42
C VAL A 150 40.83 -14.65 16.30
N VAL A 151 40.03 -15.49 16.97
CA VAL A 151 40.14 -16.93 16.84
C VAL A 151 39.24 -17.37 15.67
N LEU A 152 39.86 -17.86 14.60
CA LEU A 152 39.17 -18.30 13.39
C LEU A 152 39.51 -19.76 13.05
N PRO A 153 38.54 -20.55 12.55
CA PRO A 153 38.83 -21.85 11.94
C PRO A 153 39.49 -21.67 10.57
N PRO A 154 40.37 -22.60 10.13
CA PRO A 154 41.03 -22.54 8.83
C PRO A 154 40.05 -22.39 7.65
N LEU A 155 38.85 -22.99 7.76
CA LEU A 155 37.81 -22.93 6.74
C LEU A 155 37.35 -21.49 6.38
N LEU A 156 37.30 -20.59 7.37
CA LEU A 156 36.90 -19.19 7.16
C LEU A 156 38.03 -18.32 6.61
N VAL A 157 39.27 -18.80 6.69
CA VAL A 157 40.48 -18.10 6.23
C VAL A 157 40.89 -18.55 4.83
N ALA A 158 40.70 -19.84 4.52
CA ALA A 158 41.12 -20.43 3.27
C ALA A 158 40.50 -19.72 2.04
N ASP A 159 41.35 -19.47 1.04
CA ASP A 159 40.96 -18.89 -0.24
C ASP A 159 41.51 -19.67 -1.44
N GLY A 160 40.89 -19.46 -2.60
CA GLY A 160 41.23 -20.18 -3.84
C GLY A 160 41.20 -21.70 -3.67
N ASP A 161 42.29 -22.35 -4.09
CA ASP A 161 42.44 -23.82 -4.07
C ASP A 161 42.54 -24.43 -2.68
N LEU A 162 42.78 -23.62 -1.65
CA LEU A 162 42.88 -24.09 -0.26
C LEU A 162 41.52 -24.55 0.28
N PHE A 163 40.45 -23.83 -0.05
CA PHE A 163 39.11 -24.16 0.45
C PHE A 163 38.66 -25.56 -0.03
N PRO A 164 38.78 -25.90 -1.34
CA PRO A 164 38.53 -27.27 -1.78
C PRO A 164 39.43 -28.33 -1.15
N LEU A 165 40.71 -28.02 -0.86
CA LEU A 165 41.61 -28.94 -0.17
C LEU A 165 41.14 -29.25 1.25
N LEU A 166 40.69 -28.23 2.00
CA LEU A 166 40.14 -28.43 3.35
C LEU A 166 38.85 -29.25 3.32
N VAL A 167 37.90 -28.88 2.46
CA VAL A 167 36.59 -29.55 2.38
C VAL A 167 36.75 -31.01 1.96
N ARG A 168 37.54 -31.29 0.90
CA ARG A 168 37.81 -32.67 0.44
C ARG A 168 38.67 -33.46 1.41
N GLY A 169 39.48 -32.76 2.21
CA GLY A 169 40.30 -33.34 3.27
C GLY A 169 39.53 -33.70 4.54
N GLY A 170 38.24 -33.37 4.63
CA GLY A 170 37.39 -33.68 5.79
C GLY A 170 37.45 -32.64 6.91
N ALA A 171 37.70 -31.36 6.59
CA ALA A 171 37.55 -30.27 7.56
C ALA A 171 36.09 -30.17 8.04
N ASP A 172 35.91 -29.77 9.30
CA ASP A 172 34.60 -29.52 9.87
C ASP A 172 33.96 -28.31 9.19
N LEU A 173 32.81 -28.54 8.55
CA LEU A 173 32.07 -27.53 7.81
C LEU A 173 31.10 -26.73 8.69
N ASN A 174 30.84 -27.22 9.91
CA ASN A 174 29.83 -26.69 10.84
C ASN A 174 30.47 -25.72 11.85
N VAL A 175 31.45 -24.94 11.41
CA VAL A 175 32.15 -23.97 12.26
C VAL A 175 31.45 -22.62 12.27
N TYR A 176 31.59 -21.86 13.36
CA TYR A 176 31.07 -20.51 13.49
C TYR A 176 32.17 -19.48 13.38
N GLY A 177 31.83 -18.31 12.82
CA GLY A 177 32.67 -17.13 12.94
C GLY A 177 32.57 -16.47 14.33
N PRO A 178 33.50 -15.55 14.65
CA PRO A 178 33.47 -14.79 15.90
C PRO A 178 32.32 -13.78 15.95
N GLU A 179 32.04 -13.25 17.15
CA GLU A 179 31.02 -12.20 17.38
C GLU A 179 31.53 -10.81 16.95
N ILE A 180 32.07 -10.70 15.73
CA ILE A 180 32.62 -9.46 15.17
C ILE A 180 32.18 -9.39 13.71
N LYS A 181 31.95 -8.18 13.19
CA LYS A 181 31.66 -7.99 11.76
C LYS A 181 32.87 -8.41 10.91
N PRO A 182 32.65 -9.04 9.74
CA PRO A 182 31.36 -9.38 9.12
C PRO A 182 30.75 -10.72 9.57
N PHE A 183 31.38 -11.46 10.48
CA PHE A 183 31.01 -12.83 10.85
C PHE A 183 29.77 -12.95 11.74
N ASN A 184 29.56 -12.04 12.69
CA ASN A 184 28.37 -11.95 13.54
C ASN A 184 27.90 -13.27 14.21
N SER A 185 28.83 -14.13 14.64
CA SER A 185 28.53 -15.43 15.25
C SER A 185 27.72 -16.40 14.36
N GLU A 186 27.79 -16.22 13.04
CA GLU A 186 27.06 -17.04 12.06
C GLU A 186 27.82 -18.32 11.72
N SER A 187 27.07 -19.36 11.31
CA SER A 187 27.68 -20.52 10.68
C SER A 187 28.47 -20.12 9.43
N ALA A 188 29.54 -20.86 9.13
CA ALA A 188 30.31 -20.65 7.92
C ALA A 188 29.43 -20.69 6.66
N PHE A 189 28.40 -21.54 6.67
CA PHE A 189 27.44 -21.63 5.58
C PHE A 189 26.69 -20.31 5.36
N LEU A 190 26.03 -19.76 6.39
CA LEU A 190 25.30 -18.49 6.24
C LEU A 190 26.20 -17.29 5.97
N TYR A 191 27.41 -17.29 6.52
CA TYR A 191 28.43 -16.30 6.19
C TYR A 191 28.73 -16.30 4.67
N PHE A 192 28.99 -17.46 4.07
CA PHE A 192 29.20 -17.57 2.62
C PHE A 192 27.92 -17.29 1.81
N SER A 193 26.73 -17.57 2.36
CA SER A 193 25.44 -17.18 1.77
C SER A 193 25.30 -15.67 1.64
N ARG A 194 25.70 -14.89 2.66
CA ARG A 194 25.65 -13.42 2.60
C ARG A 194 26.65 -12.83 1.61
N GLN A 195 27.80 -13.48 1.45
CA GLN A 195 28.78 -13.14 0.43
C GLN A 195 28.38 -13.58 -0.99
N LYS A 196 27.30 -14.37 -1.12
CA LYS A 196 26.84 -14.95 -2.39
C LYS A 196 27.90 -15.82 -3.06
N ASN A 197 28.74 -16.49 -2.26
CA ASN A 197 29.79 -17.36 -2.76
C ASN A 197 29.24 -18.76 -3.11
N THR A 198 28.63 -18.87 -4.29
CA THR A 198 27.91 -20.07 -4.73
C THR A 198 28.79 -21.30 -4.85
N ASP A 199 30.05 -21.16 -5.24
CA ASP A 199 30.97 -22.28 -5.45
C ASP A 199 31.36 -22.94 -4.13
N ARG A 200 31.64 -22.14 -3.09
CA ARG A 200 31.89 -22.66 -1.73
C ARG A 200 30.67 -23.36 -1.16
N LEU A 201 29.49 -22.76 -1.31
CA LEU A 201 28.24 -23.35 -0.82
C LEU A 201 27.91 -24.68 -1.51
N LYS A 202 28.07 -24.77 -2.83
CA LYS A 202 27.90 -26.03 -3.57
C LYS A 202 28.84 -27.11 -3.05
N LEU A 203 30.11 -26.77 -2.87
CA LEU A 203 31.11 -27.73 -2.41
C LEU A 203 30.82 -28.21 -0.98
N MET A 204 30.35 -27.33 -0.09
CA MET A 204 29.93 -27.71 1.27
C MET A 204 28.73 -28.66 1.24
N LEU A 205 27.74 -28.40 0.38
CA LEU A 205 26.59 -29.30 0.20
C LEU A 205 26.98 -30.66 -0.39
N ASP A 206 28.04 -30.72 -1.21
CA ASP A 206 28.59 -31.98 -1.73
C ASP A 206 29.35 -32.79 -0.66
N HIS A 207 29.76 -32.19 0.47
CA HIS A 207 30.64 -32.80 1.48
C HIS A 207 30.02 -32.84 2.89
N ALA A 208 28.71 -33.10 2.98
CA ALA A 208 28.00 -33.40 4.23
C ALA A 208 28.04 -32.29 5.30
N VAL A 209 27.94 -31.01 4.90
CA VAL A 209 27.59 -29.93 5.84
C VAL A 209 26.26 -30.26 6.54
N ASP A 210 26.17 -30.03 7.85
CA ASP A 210 24.93 -30.25 8.61
C ASP A 210 23.98 -29.08 8.39
N VAL A 211 23.07 -29.25 7.44
CA VAL A 211 22.03 -28.27 7.12
C VAL A 211 21.00 -28.06 8.26
N ASN A 212 21.04 -28.89 9.30
CA ASN A 212 20.21 -28.75 10.49
C ASN A 212 20.91 -27.99 11.62
N GLN A 213 22.18 -27.61 11.43
CA GLN A 213 22.92 -26.80 12.39
C GLN A 213 22.16 -25.51 12.73
N CYS A 214 21.91 -25.29 14.03
CA CYS A 214 21.23 -24.11 14.53
C CYS A 214 22.15 -22.88 14.59
N GLU A 215 21.66 -21.74 14.11
CA GLU A 215 22.34 -20.45 14.27
C GLU A 215 22.29 -20.00 15.73
N LYS A 216 23.43 -19.52 16.24
CA LYS A 216 23.53 -19.03 17.63
C LYS A 216 22.62 -17.83 17.91
N THR A 217 22.33 -17.03 16.90
CA THR A 217 21.59 -15.77 17.03
C THR A 217 20.07 -15.96 16.99
N SER A 218 19.57 -16.84 16.11
CA SER A 218 18.13 -17.01 15.87
C SER A 218 17.57 -18.34 16.35
N GLY A 219 18.43 -19.32 16.68
CA GLY A 219 18.02 -20.70 16.95
C GLY A 219 17.54 -21.49 15.72
N ARG A 220 17.42 -20.85 14.55
CA ARG A 220 16.99 -21.50 13.31
C ARG A 220 18.10 -22.39 12.76
N SER A 221 17.73 -23.54 12.21
CA SER A 221 18.68 -24.29 11.38
C SER A 221 19.05 -23.51 10.11
N ILE A 222 20.13 -23.93 9.43
CA ILE A 222 20.47 -23.40 8.09
C ILE A 222 19.27 -23.55 7.15
N PHE A 223 18.59 -24.69 7.16
CA PHE A 223 17.37 -24.89 6.37
C PHE A 223 16.27 -23.89 6.72
N TYR A 224 15.97 -23.67 8.00
CA TYR A 224 14.90 -22.76 8.44
C TYR A 224 15.25 -21.31 8.14
N SER A 225 16.53 -20.95 8.21
CA SER A 225 17.02 -19.63 7.82
C SER A 225 16.74 -19.35 6.34
N TYR A 226 16.92 -20.33 5.45
CA TYR A 226 16.53 -20.22 4.05
C TYR A 226 15.01 -20.28 3.85
N LEU A 227 14.29 -21.09 4.61
CA LEU A 227 12.83 -21.27 4.47
C LEU A 227 12.07 -19.99 4.83
N PHE A 228 12.44 -19.31 5.91
CA PHE A 228 11.72 -18.14 6.42
C PHE A 228 12.29 -16.78 5.98
N ASP A 229 13.50 -16.72 5.41
CA ASP A 229 14.07 -15.50 4.85
C ASP A 229 13.95 -15.46 3.31
N GLU A 230 12.98 -14.69 2.82
CA GLU A 230 12.74 -14.49 1.38
C GLU A 230 13.93 -13.87 0.64
N LYS A 231 14.83 -13.16 1.33
CA LYS A 231 16.03 -12.58 0.71
C LYS A 231 16.99 -13.68 0.26
N PHE A 232 17.19 -14.73 1.06
CA PHE A 232 18.06 -15.84 0.68
C PHE A 232 17.49 -16.62 -0.50
N LYS A 233 16.18 -16.91 -0.50
CA LYS A 233 15.50 -17.58 -1.63
C LYS A 233 15.63 -16.79 -2.93
N ARG A 234 15.48 -15.46 -2.87
CA ARG A 234 15.63 -14.59 -4.04
C ARG A 234 17.07 -14.49 -4.53
N ASP A 235 18.03 -14.34 -3.62
CA ASP A 235 19.42 -14.07 -3.98
C ASP A 235 20.20 -15.37 -4.32
N LEU A 236 19.78 -16.53 -3.81
CA LEU A 236 20.43 -17.84 -3.97
C LEU A 236 19.41 -18.98 -4.25
N PRO A 237 18.60 -18.90 -5.33
CA PRO A 237 17.52 -19.86 -5.59
C PRO A 237 18.01 -21.29 -5.78
N PHE A 238 19.17 -21.48 -6.42
CA PHE A 238 19.77 -22.80 -6.63
C PHE A 238 20.11 -23.52 -5.31
N ILE A 239 20.55 -22.78 -4.28
CA ILE A 239 20.87 -23.36 -2.97
C ILE A 239 19.59 -23.83 -2.30
N TRP A 240 18.53 -23.02 -2.35
CA TRP A 240 17.22 -23.38 -1.82
C TRP A 240 16.66 -24.65 -2.49
N GLU A 241 16.68 -24.72 -3.82
CA GLU A 241 16.26 -25.92 -4.56
C GLU A 241 17.06 -27.17 -4.17
N ARG A 242 18.36 -27.00 -3.90
CA ARG A 242 19.23 -28.10 -3.49
C ARG A 242 18.92 -28.56 -2.07
N LEU A 243 18.71 -27.63 -1.13
CA LEU A 243 18.32 -27.94 0.25
C LEU A 243 17.01 -28.73 0.29
N LEU A 244 15.99 -28.34 -0.49
CA LEU A 244 14.71 -29.07 -0.60
C LEU A 244 14.85 -30.51 -1.14
N ARG A 245 15.98 -30.86 -1.75
CA ARG A 245 16.24 -32.22 -2.26
C ARG A 245 17.07 -33.07 -1.30
N MET A 246 17.60 -32.50 -0.23
CA MET A 246 18.46 -33.23 0.71
C MET A 246 17.63 -34.05 1.70
N PRO A 247 17.81 -35.38 1.75
CA PRO A 247 17.05 -36.25 2.65
C PRO A 247 17.43 -36.09 4.13
N SER A 248 18.54 -35.41 4.42
CA SER A 248 19.01 -35.16 5.79
C SER A 248 18.32 -33.98 6.47
N VAL A 249 17.50 -33.20 5.75
CA VAL A 249 16.85 -32.01 6.31
C VAL A 249 15.74 -32.42 7.29
N GLN A 250 15.74 -31.80 8.46
CA GLN A 250 14.66 -31.91 9.45
C GLN A 250 13.59 -30.86 9.16
N VAL A 251 12.37 -31.30 8.88
CA VAL A 251 11.26 -30.45 8.38
C VAL A 251 10.04 -30.43 9.29
N THR A 252 10.10 -31.08 10.45
CA THR A 252 8.93 -31.35 11.29
C THR A 252 8.72 -30.33 12.40
N GLN A 253 9.79 -29.76 12.96
CA GLN A 253 9.70 -28.95 14.17
C GLN A 253 9.10 -27.56 13.87
N PRO A 254 8.36 -26.95 14.81
CA PRO A 254 7.98 -25.55 14.68
C PRO A 254 9.21 -24.63 14.66
N ASP A 255 9.18 -23.59 13.84
CA ASP A 255 10.22 -22.56 13.80
C ASP A 255 10.31 -21.82 15.14
N PRO A 256 11.50 -21.70 15.76
CA PRO A 256 11.64 -21.10 17.08
C PRO A 256 11.20 -19.64 17.15
N VAL A 257 11.18 -18.93 16.01
CA VAL A 257 10.80 -17.52 15.94
C VAL A 257 9.31 -17.33 15.65
N THR A 258 8.77 -18.05 14.66
CA THR A 258 7.38 -17.88 14.19
C THR A 258 6.38 -18.86 14.80
N GLN A 259 6.86 -19.93 15.44
CA GLN A 259 6.05 -21.05 15.95
C GLN A 259 5.26 -21.82 14.87
N MET A 260 5.57 -21.58 13.59
CA MET A 260 4.97 -22.26 12.45
C MET A 260 5.80 -23.47 12.01
N THR A 261 5.13 -24.54 11.61
CA THR A 261 5.81 -25.64 10.91
C THR A 261 6.10 -25.27 9.45
N PRO A 262 7.12 -25.88 8.80
CA PRO A 262 7.31 -25.77 7.36
C PRO A 262 6.05 -26.12 6.56
N LEU A 263 5.31 -27.15 6.97
CA LEU A 263 4.03 -27.52 6.35
C LEU A 263 3.02 -26.38 6.44
N GLU A 264 2.74 -25.86 7.64
CA GLU A 264 1.81 -24.73 7.80
C GLU A 264 2.21 -23.52 6.94
N TYR A 265 3.52 -23.19 6.90
CA TYR A 265 4.02 -22.08 6.09
C TYR A 265 3.65 -22.22 4.62
N PHE A 266 3.85 -23.39 4.02
CA PHE A 266 3.56 -23.61 2.60
C PHE A 266 2.08 -23.92 2.31
N ILE A 267 1.33 -24.44 3.30
CA ILE A 267 -0.13 -24.53 3.24
C ILE A 267 -0.75 -23.13 3.13
N ARG A 268 -0.30 -22.16 3.95
CA ARG A 268 -0.72 -20.75 3.85
C ARG A 268 -0.31 -20.07 2.54
N LYS A 269 0.65 -20.62 1.81
CA LYS A 269 1.09 -20.12 0.49
C LYS A 269 0.37 -20.82 -0.67
N HIS A 270 -0.49 -21.80 -0.41
CA HIS A 270 -1.10 -22.65 -1.42
C HIS A 270 -0.07 -23.34 -2.33
N ASP A 271 1.09 -23.72 -1.77
CA ASP A 271 2.17 -24.37 -2.52
C ASP A 271 2.14 -25.88 -2.32
N ALA A 272 1.22 -26.54 -3.02
CA ALA A 272 1.06 -27.99 -2.94
C ALA A 272 2.32 -28.77 -3.34
N VAL A 273 3.17 -28.21 -4.21
CA VAL A 273 4.41 -28.87 -4.67
C VAL A 273 5.43 -28.93 -3.55
N VAL A 274 5.64 -27.81 -2.85
CA VAL A 274 6.55 -27.80 -1.70
C VAL A 274 5.96 -28.58 -0.52
N VAL A 275 4.64 -28.54 -0.31
CA VAL A 275 3.99 -29.39 0.71
C VAL A 275 4.24 -30.88 0.43
N ASP A 276 3.98 -31.34 -0.79
CA ASP A 276 4.26 -32.72 -1.22
C ASP A 276 5.72 -33.09 -0.96
N ARG A 277 6.64 -32.18 -1.31
CA ARG A 277 8.07 -32.40 -1.08
C ARG A 277 8.46 -32.44 0.39
N LEU A 278 7.86 -31.62 1.24
CA LEU A 278 8.10 -31.65 2.69
C LEU A 278 7.58 -32.96 3.31
N LEU A 279 6.44 -33.46 2.85
CA LEU A 279 5.91 -34.77 3.25
C LEU A 279 6.84 -35.91 2.82
N GLU A 280 7.40 -35.87 1.60
CA GLU A 280 8.44 -36.81 1.15
C GLU A 280 9.71 -36.76 2.00
N LEU A 281 10.05 -35.60 2.56
CA LEU A 281 11.18 -35.41 3.49
C LEU A 281 10.83 -35.82 4.94
N GLY A 282 9.63 -36.32 5.21
CA GLY A 282 9.22 -36.80 6.53
C GLY A 282 8.64 -35.73 7.45
N ALA A 283 8.11 -34.63 6.90
CA ALA A 283 7.33 -33.68 7.70
C ALA A 283 6.09 -34.35 8.25
N ASP A 284 5.91 -34.27 9.58
CA ASP A 284 4.75 -34.86 10.26
C ASP A 284 3.58 -33.86 10.28
N PRO A 285 2.45 -34.16 9.59
CA PRO A 285 1.31 -33.27 9.51
C PRO A 285 0.47 -33.22 10.79
N THR A 286 0.77 -34.05 11.79
CA THR A 286 0.06 -34.09 13.09
C THR A 286 0.60 -33.11 14.11
N ILE A 287 1.79 -32.54 13.87
CA ILE A 287 2.40 -31.54 14.73
C ILE A 287 1.53 -30.30 14.79
N LEU A 288 1.23 -29.88 16.02
CA LEU A 288 0.49 -28.67 16.29
C LEU A 288 1.39 -27.46 16.04
N SER A 289 0.90 -26.52 15.26
CA SER A 289 1.57 -25.25 15.01
C SER A 289 0.67 -24.08 15.39
N ALA A 290 1.26 -23.07 16.02
CA ALA A 290 0.53 -21.96 16.63
C ALA A 290 0.53 -20.73 15.70
N ALA A 291 -0.67 -20.22 15.42
CA ALA A 291 -0.85 -18.92 14.79
C ALA A 291 -0.72 -17.80 15.83
N THR A 292 0.47 -17.58 16.41
CA THR A 292 0.62 -16.53 17.43
C THR A 292 0.79 -15.12 16.87
N ASP A 293 0.79 -14.90 15.54
CA ASP A 293 0.84 -13.53 15.04
C ASP A 293 0.00 -13.30 13.77
N ARG A 294 -1.04 -12.48 13.97
CA ARG A 294 -1.81 -11.71 12.98
C ARG A 294 -2.73 -12.49 12.04
N VAL A 295 -4.02 -12.45 12.39
CA VAL A 295 -5.18 -12.74 11.53
C VAL A 295 -5.23 -14.20 11.09
N SER A 296 -5.51 -15.10 12.05
CA SER A 296 -6.07 -16.39 11.69
C SER A 296 -7.55 -16.17 11.40
N LEU A 297 -7.97 -16.29 10.14
CA LEU A 297 -9.39 -16.47 9.78
C LEU A 297 -10.03 -17.64 10.53
N TYR A 298 -9.20 -18.56 11.02
CA TYR A 298 -9.60 -19.85 11.52
C TYR A 298 -9.96 -19.73 12.99
N ALA A 299 -11.22 -20.05 13.27
CA ALA A 299 -11.88 -20.06 14.58
C ALA A 299 -11.30 -21.11 15.55
N SER A 300 -10.03 -21.50 15.42
CA SER A 300 -9.38 -22.42 16.34
C SER A 300 -9.03 -21.68 17.63
N GLN A 301 -9.48 -22.21 18.77
CA GLN A 301 -9.10 -21.68 20.09
C GLN A 301 -7.67 -22.05 20.51
N GLY A 302 -6.78 -22.42 19.59
CA GLY A 302 -5.41 -22.87 19.89
C GLY A 302 -4.62 -23.31 18.66
N PRO A 303 -3.40 -23.84 18.83
CA PRO A 303 -2.61 -24.41 17.75
C PRO A 303 -3.29 -25.65 17.16
N VAL A 304 -3.26 -25.77 15.84
CA VAL A 304 -3.87 -26.89 15.11
C VAL A 304 -2.84 -27.54 14.20
N ASN A 305 -3.16 -28.71 13.66
CA ASN A 305 -2.27 -29.46 12.79
C ASN A 305 -2.48 -29.11 11.31
N ALA A 306 -1.67 -29.71 10.42
CA ALA A 306 -1.69 -29.40 8.99
C ALA A 306 -3.04 -29.68 8.31
N PHE A 307 -3.82 -30.66 8.78
CA PHE A 307 -5.13 -31.00 8.21
C PHE A 307 -6.16 -29.89 8.46
N PHE A 308 -6.20 -29.36 9.68
CA PHE A 308 -7.02 -28.18 9.99
C PHE A 308 -6.59 -27.00 9.14
N HIS A 309 -5.29 -26.73 9.02
CA HIS A 309 -4.80 -25.63 8.18
C HIS A 309 -5.20 -25.80 6.71
N ALA A 310 -5.11 -27.00 6.13
CA ALA A 310 -5.47 -27.23 4.72
C ALA A 310 -6.98 -27.05 4.48
N VAL A 311 -7.82 -27.58 5.37
CA VAL A 311 -9.28 -27.42 5.28
C VAL A 311 -9.69 -25.97 5.47
N ALA A 312 -9.07 -25.29 6.43
CA ALA A 312 -9.39 -23.91 6.70
C ALA A 312 -8.90 -22.98 5.57
N GLN A 313 -7.83 -23.33 4.86
CA GLN A 313 -7.43 -22.67 3.60
C GLN A 313 -8.31 -23.02 2.39
N ASN A 314 -9.31 -23.89 2.55
CA ASN A 314 -10.12 -24.45 1.46
C ASN A 314 -9.30 -25.14 0.35
N ASP A 315 -8.12 -25.67 0.68
CA ASP A 315 -7.20 -26.24 -0.31
C ASP A 315 -7.35 -27.76 -0.39
N LEU A 316 -8.27 -28.19 -1.26
CA LEU A 316 -8.54 -29.61 -1.48
C LEU A 316 -7.33 -30.37 -2.02
N ALA A 317 -6.48 -29.73 -2.84
CA ALA A 317 -5.30 -30.39 -3.41
C ALA A 317 -4.26 -30.68 -2.33
N ILE A 318 -4.00 -29.72 -1.45
CA ILE A 318 -3.12 -29.90 -0.30
C ILE A 318 -3.69 -30.94 0.66
N LEU A 319 -5.00 -30.89 0.95
CA LEU A 319 -5.65 -31.89 1.80
C LEU A 319 -5.49 -33.31 1.21
N GLN A 320 -5.64 -33.46 -0.10
CA GLN A 320 -5.40 -34.73 -0.79
C GLN A 320 -3.97 -35.22 -0.58
N LYS A 321 -2.97 -34.34 -0.71
CA LYS A 321 -1.57 -34.68 -0.45
C LYS A 321 -1.30 -35.11 0.99
N LEU A 322 -1.87 -34.39 1.96
CA LEU A 322 -1.76 -34.77 3.37
C LEU A 322 -2.33 -36.17 3.62
N CYS A 323 -3.50 -36.49 3.03
CA CYS A 323 -4.11 -37.81 3.13
C CYS A 323 -3.31 -38.91 2.40
N GLU A 324 -2.76 -38.63 1.21
CA GLU A 324 -1.93 -39.57 0.44
C GLU A 324 -0.68 -40.01 1.23
N HIS A 325 -0.05 -39.08 1.94
CA HIS A 325 1.16 -39.33 2.71
C HIS A 325 0.90 -39.80 4.15
N THR A 326 -0.35 -39.78 4.62
CA THR A 326 -0.73 -40.15 6.00
C THR A 326 -1.74 -41.30 5.99
N PRO A 327 -1.30 -42.57 5.95
CA PRO A 327 -2.20 -43.71 5.77
C PRO A 327 -3.15 -43.98 6.95
N ALA A 328 -2.88 -43.41 8.14
CA ALA A 328 -3.71 -43.55 9.34
C ALA A 328 -3.96 -42.18 9.99
N VAL A 329 -4.85 -41.39 9.41
CA VAL A 329 -5.29 -40.10 9.97
C VAL A 329 -6.26 -40.34 11.12
N ASP A 330 -6.03 -39.70 12.27
CA ASP A 330 -7.02 -39.63 13.35
C ASP A 330 -8.10 -38.58 13.02
N TRP A 331 -9.24 -39.03 12.49
CA TRP A 331 -10.36 -38.17 12.12
C TRP A 331 -11.19 -37.65 13.31
N HIS A 332 -10.94 -38.14 14.53
CA HIS A 332 -11.62 -37.65 15.73
C HIS A 332 -10.95 -36.44 16.37
N MET A 333 -9.85 -35.96 15.76
CA MET A 333 -9.14 -34.75 16.16
C MET A 333 -10.08 -33.54 16.28
N THR A 334 -9.85 -32.74 17.32
CA THR A 334 -10.56 -31.49 17.59
C THR A 334 -9.57 -30.41 17.98
N ASP A 335 -9.95 -29.15 17.77
CA ASP A 335 -9.24 -28.02 18.37
C ASP A 335 -9.53 -27.92 19.90
N GLU A 336 -8.98 -26.89 20.56
CA GLU A 336 -9.23 -26.63 21.98
C GLU A 336 -10.73 -26.39 22.30
N GLY A 337 -11.50 -25.88 21.33
CA GLY A 337 -12.93 -25.65 21.42
C GLY A 337 -13.82 -26.88 21.15
N GLY A 338 -13.22 -28.05 20.88
CA GLY A 338 -13.95 -29.28 20.55
C GLY A 338 -14.47 -29.34 19.11
N ALA A 339 -14.14 -28.37 18.26
CA ALA A 339 -14.58 -28.33 16.88
C ALA A 339 -13.79 -29.33 16.01
N THR A 340 -14.51 -30.12 15.22
CA THR A 340 -13.93 -31.12 14.31
C THR A 340 -13.43 -30.48 13.02
N ILE A 341 -12.66 -31.22 12.22
CA ILE A 341 -12.26 -30.78 10.88
C ILE A 341 -13.47 -30.46 9.98
N ILE A 342 -14.62 -31.10 10.21
CA ILE A 342 -15.87 -30.83 9.47
C ILE A 342 -16.46 -29.49 9.89
N SER A 343 -16.40 -29.14 11.18
CA SER A 343 -16.77 -27.81 11.65
C SER A 343 -15.94 -26.72 10.96
N PHE A 344 -14.66 -26.96 10.68
CA PHE A 344 -13.79 -26.05 9.91
C PHE A 344 -14.13 -26.05 8.40
N ALA A 345 -14.47 -27.20 7.83
CA ALA A 345 -14.90 -27.26 6.41
C ALA A 345 -16.19 -26.47 6.17
N VAL A 346 -17.09 -26.46 7.16
CA VAL A 346 -18.35 -25.73 7.13
C VAL A 346 -18.17 -24.26 7.58
N ARG A 347 -17.09 -23.91 8.28
CA ARG A 347 -16.83 -22.57 8.83
C ARG A 347 -15.42 -22.09 8.47
N SER A 348 -15.32 -21.12 7.56
CA SER A 348 -14.03 -20.49 7.18
C SER A 348 -13.60 -19.39 8.15
N ALA A 349 -14.58 -18.64 8.66
CA ALA A 349 -14.51 -17.68 9.76
C ALA A 349 -15.86 -17.72 10.50
N GLN A 350 -15.94 -17.30 11.77
CA GLN A 350 -17.17 -17.42 12.59
C GLN A 350 -18.41 -16.78 11.92
N GLY A 351 -19.22 -17.54 11.17
CA GLY A 351 -20.38 -17.03 10.41
C GLY A 351 -20.21 -17.02 8.89
N TYR A 352 -19.04 -17.42 8.37
CA TYR A 352 -18.73 -17.50 6.94
C TYR A 352 -18.34 -18.93 6.54
N SER A 353 -18.58 -19.32 5.28
CA SER A 353 -18.16 -20.63 4.73
C SER A 353 -17.67 -20.55 3.29
N TYR A 354 -16.91 -21.55 2.85
CA TYR A 354 -16.49 -21.68 1.45
C TYR A 354 -17.57 -22.29 0.53
N GLN A 355 -18.67 -22.79 1.10
CA GLN A 355 -19.66 -23.62 0.40
C GLN A 355 -19.06 -24.79 -0.42
N ASN A 356 -17.89 -25.30 -0.03
CA ASN A 356 -17.14 -26.32 -0.78
C ASN A 356 -17.68 -27.74 -0.52
N THR A 357 -18.70 -28.13 -1.28
CA THR A 357 -19.31 -29.47 -1.17
C THR A 357 -18.36 -30.59 -1.62
N GLU A 358 -17.42 -30.32 -2.52
CA GLU A 358 -16.44 -31.32 -2.97
C GLU A 358 -15.44 -31.69 -1.86
N MET A 359 -15.06 -30.73 -1.01
CA MET A 359 -14.25 -31.01 0.17
C MET A 359 -14.98 -31.93 1.16
N LEU A 360 -16.28 -31.71 1.39
CA LEU A 360 -17.08 -32.59 2.25
C LEU A 360 -17.18 -34.01 1.69
N LYS A 361 -17.44 -34.16 0.39
CA LYS A 361 -17.49 -35.47 -0.28
C LYS A 361 -16.14 -36.18 -0.22
N TYR A 362 -15.05 -35.46 -0.41
CA TYR A 362 -13.71 -36.03 -0.29
C TYR A 362 -13.42 -36.50 1.15
N LEU A 363 -13.72 -35.67 2.16
CA LEU A 363 -13.54 -36.03 3.57
C LEU A 363 -14.39 -37.25 3.95
N GLN A 364 -15.64 -37.33 3.49
CA GLN A 364 -16.47 -38.53 3.69
C GLN A 364 -15.81 -39.78 3.11
N LYS A 365 -15.29 -39.71 1.88
CA LYS A 365 -14.59 -40.82 1.24
C LYS A 365 -13.30 -41.19 1.98
N ALA A 366 -12.53 -40.21 2.47
CA ALA A 366 -11.28 -40.43 3.18
C ALA A 366 -11.48 -41.01 4.60
N MET A 367 -12.60 -40.68 5.25
CA MET A 367 -12.96 -41.18 6.58
C MET A 367 -13.51 -42.61 6.57
N GLY A 368 -14.11 -43.07 5.47
CA GLY A 368 -14.72 -44.40 5.40
C GLY A 368 -15.83 -44.55 6.45
N ASP A 369 -15.91 -45.67 7.16
CA ASP A 369 -17.03 -46.02 8.04
C ASP A 369 -17.20 -45.07 9.26
N VAL A 370 -16.17 -44.32 9.64
CA VAL A 370 -16.23 -43.39 10.81
C VAL A 370 -16.81 -42.01 10.47
N TYR A 371 -17.06 -41.70 9.19
CA TYR A 371 -17.43 -40.34 8.78
C TYR A 371 -18.65 -39.78 9.53
N LEU A 372 -19.72 -40.56 9.68
CA LEU A 372 -20.96 -40.07 10.29
C LEU A 372 -20.75 -39.67 11.76
N THR A 373 -19.91 -40.42 12.48
CA THR A 373 -19.59 -40.10 13.88
C THR A 373 -18.85 -38.78 14.04
N VAL A 374 -18.06 -38.38 13.03
CA VAL A 374 -17.31 -37.11 13.03
C VAL A 374 -18.20 -35.96 12.56
N PHE A 375 -19.07 -36.20 11.57
CA PHE A 375 -20.02 -35.21 11.05
C PHE A 375 -21.14 -34.87 12.04
N GLU A 376 -21.49 -35.77 12.95
CA GLU A 376 -22.49 -35.53 14.00
C GLU A 376 -21.90 -35.10 15.34
N LYS A 377 -20.56 -35.04 15.47
CA LYS A 377 -19.91 -34.67 16.74
C LYS A 377 -20.15 -33.19 17.06
N PRO A 378 -20.80 -32.84 18.18
CA PRO A 378 -20.94 -31.46 18.61
C PRO A 378 -19.62 -30.93 19.18
N ASP A 379 -19.41 -29.62 19.07
CA ASP A 379 -18.32 -28.93 19.75
C ASP A 379 -18.63 -28.67 21.25
N ASN A 380 -17.75 -27.97 21.96
CA ASN A 380 -17.95 -27.66 23.38
C ASN A 380 -19.18 -26.75 23.65
N GLN A 381 -19.76 -26.13 22.62
CA GLN A 381 -20.99 -25.33 22.71
C GLN A 381 -22.24 -26.17 22.40
N GLY A 382 -22.08 -27.46 22.09
CA GLY A 382 -23.18 -28.36 21.75
C GLY A 382 -23.64 -28.26 20.29
N LEU A 383 -22.92 -27.54 19.43
CA LEU A 383 -23.31 -27.33 18.03
C LEU A 383 -22.62 -28.31 17.10
N ARG A 384 -23.40 -28.98 16.25
CA ARG A 384 -22.90 -29.87 15.20
C ARG A 384 -22.62 -29.10 13.91
N PRO A 385 -21.80 -29.62 12.98
CA PRO A 385 -21.59 -29.02 11.66
C PRO A 385 -22.89 -28.67 10.90
N ALA A 386 -23.93 -29.52 10.97
CA ALA A 386 -25.22 -29.24 10.34
C ALA A 386 -25.97 -28.08 11.01
N ASP A 387 -25.85 -27.92 12.32
CA ASP A 387 -26.47 -26.81 13.07
C ASP A 387 -25.81 -25.48 12.65
N TYR A 388 -24.48 -25.48 12.42
CA TYR A 388 -23.78 -24.32 11.86
C TYR A 388 -24.23 -23.99 10.43
N ALA A 389 -24.28 -24.97 9.53
CA ALA A 389 -24.71 -24.75 8.16
C ALA A 389 -26.17 -24.24 8.08
N CYS A 390 -27.05 -24.74 8.94
CA CYS A 390 -28.45 -24.32 9.01
C CYS A 390 -28.61 -22.90 9.57
N ARG A 391 -28.00 -22.61 10.74
CA ARG A 391 -28.08 -21.28 11.39
C ARG A 391 -27.48 -20.17 10.53
N GLN A 392 -26.46 -20.48 9.74
CA GLN A 392 -25.76 -19.55 8.84
C GLN A 392 -26.33 -19.57 7.41
N ARG A 393 -27.48 -20.22 7.15
CA ARG A 393 -28.11 -20.31 5.80
C ARG A 393 -27.14 -20.71 4.68
N HIS A 394 -26.22 -21.62 4.97
CA HIS A 394 -25.29 -22.18 3.98
C HIS A 394 -25.97 -23.31 3.20
N ASP A 395 -26.97 -22.98 2.39
CA ASP A 395 -27.90 -23.93 1.77
C ASP A 395 -27.21 -25.10 1.05
N LEU A 396 -26.17 -24.82 0.26
CA LEU A 396 -25.43 -25.86 -0.48
C LEU A 396 -24.72 -26.85 0.43
N LEU A 397 -24.09 -26.38 1.51
CA LEU A 397 -23.42 -27.26 2.48
C LEU A 397 -24.44 -27.99 3.33
N TYR A 398 -25.52 -27.32 3.75
CA TYR A 398 -26.58 -27.95 4.53
C TYR A 398 -27.23 -29.10 3.73
N GLN A 399 -27.58 -28.87 2.47
CA GLN A 399 -28.09 -29.92 1.59
C GLN A 399 -27.07 -31.04 1.38
N ALA A 400 -25.79 -30.70 1.13
CA ALA A 400 -24.75 -31.72 0.99
C ALA A 400 -24.58 -32.57 2.27
N LEU A 401 -24.69 -31.97 3.47
CA LEU A 401 -24.65 -32.71 4.73
C LEU A 401 -25.85 -33.65 4.87
N LEU A 402 -27.05 -33.21 4.50
CA LEU A 402 -28.26 -34.05 4.50
C LEU A 402 -28.15 -35.22 3.50
N GLU A 403 -27.64 -34.97 2.29
CA GLU A 403 -27.39 -36.00 1.28
C GLU A 403 -26.38 -37.07 1.75
N LEU A 404 -25.45 -36.68 2.63
CA LEU A 404 -24.48 -37.58 3.26
C LEU A 404 -25.03 -38.35 4.47
N GLY A 405 -26.30 -38.13 4.84
CA GLY A 405 -27.00 -38.84 5.92
C GLY A 405 -26.86 -38.23 7.31
N VAL A 406 -26.40 -36.98 7.42
CA VAL A 406 -26.36 -36.24 8.70
C VAL A 406 -27.76 -35.86 9.13
N ALA A 407 -28.10 -36.04 10.41
CA ALA A 407 -29.41 -35.65 10.92
C ALA A 407 -29.66 -34.13 10.75
N PRO A 408 -30.88 -33.73 10.37
CA PRO A 408 -31.23 -32.32 10.22
C PRO A 408 -31.03 -31.54 11.52
N ALA A 409 -30.76 -30.25 11.39
CA ALA A 409 -30.64 -29.35 12.53
C ALA A 409 -32.03 -29.07 13.13
N ASP A 410 -32.11 -28.97 14.45
CA ASP A 410 -33.33 -28.51 15.13
C ASP A 410 -33.52 -27.03 14.79
N ALA A 411 -34.66 -26.70 14.17
CA ALA A 411 -34.97 -25.36 13.74
C ALA A 411 -35.34 -24.47 14.93
N ASP A 412 -34.36 -23.83 15.54
CA ASP A 412 -34.61 -22.70 16.43
C ASP A 412 -34.96 -21.46 15.60
N GLN A 413 -36.23 -21.07 15.72
CA GLN A 413 -36.68 -19.70 15.51
C GLN A 413 -36.09 -18.88 16.65
N ASP A 414 -35.07 -18.06 16.38
CA ASP A 414 -34.85 -16.78 17.07
C ASP A 414 -33.61 -16.10 16.50
N MET A 415 -33.82 -14.92 15.92
CA MET A 415 -33.01 -13.70 16.07
C MET A 415 -33.55 -12.66 15.08
N GLU A 416 -34.74 -12.16 15.39
CA GLU A 416 -35.06 -10.76 15.12
C GLU A 416 -34.50 -9.90 16.26
N ASP A 417 -34.19 -8.66 15.91
CA ASP A 417 -33.89 -7.50 16.77
C ASP A 417 -32.44 -7.28 17.25
N ALA A 418 -31.78 -6.35 16.57
CA ALA A 418 -31.35 -5.05 17.11
C ALA A 418 -30.98 -4.18 15.88
N MET A 419 -31.27 -2.89 15.77
CA MET A 419 -30.97 -1.82 16.70
C MET A 419 -31.84 -0.61 16.35
N GLU A 420 -32.55 -0.06 17.33
CA GLU A 420 -32.87 1.36 17.37
C GLU A 420 -31.61 2.09 17.86
N GLN A 421 -31.00 2.91 16.99
CA GLN A 421 -30.10 3.97 17.43
C GLN A 421 -30.82 5.31 17.26
N ASP A 422 -30.71 6.10 18.33
CA ASP A 422 -31.29 7.43 18.50
C ASP A 422 -30.76 8.38 17.42
N ASN A 423 -31.52 8.47 16.32
CA ASN A 423 -31.12 9.22 15.14
C ASN A 423 -31.48 10.70 15.33
N ASN A 424 -30.67 11.38 16.13
CA ASN A 424 -30.63 12.85 16.19
C ASN A 424 -29.92 13.41 14.93
N PHE A 425 -30.39 12.99 13.74
CA PHE A 425 -29.88 13.41 12.44
C PHE A 425 -30.37 14.80 12.09
N ILE A 426 -29.54 15.55 11.36
CA ILE A 426 -29.87 16.90 10.92
C ILE A 426 -30.40 16.83 9.48
N PRO A 427 -31.65 17.28 9.21
CA PRO A 427 -32.19 17.33 7.85
C PRO A 427 -31.38 18.22 6.90
N SER A 428 -31.28 17.83 5.62
CA SER A 428 -30.55 18.61 4.61
C SER A 428 -31.02 20.07 4.49
N GLN A 429 -32.32 20.32 4.73
CA GLN A 429 -32.90 21.67 4.71
C GLN A 429 -32.34 22.56 5.83
N GLU A 430 -32.11 21.99 7.01
CA GLU A 430 -31.52 22.70 8.15
C GLU A 430 -30.03 22.98 7.90
N VAL A 431 -29.31 22.03 7.30
CA VAL A 431 -27.91 22.23 6.87
C VAL A 431 -27.82 23.38 5.87
N GLU A 432 -28.68 23.42 4.87
CA GLU A 432 -28.67 24.48 3.85
C GLU A 432 -28.98 25.87 4.47
N ALA A 433 -29.98 25.95 5.34
CA ALA A 433 -30.35 27.18 6.04
C ALA A 433 -29.22 27.69 6.95
N ALA A 434 -28.58 26.80 7.72
CA ALA A 434 -27.46 27.15 8.60
C ALA A 434 -26.21 27.56 7.79
N ALA A 435 -25.93 26.87 6.68
CA ALA A 435 -24.85 27.25 5.77
C ALA A 435 -25.09 28.63 5.15
N GLU A 436 -26.32 28.94 4.74
CA GLU A 436 -26.69 30.25 4.21
C GLU A 436 -26.57 31.36 5.26
N ALA A 437 -26.98 31.10 6.50
CA ALA A 437 -26.80 32.02 7.62
C ALA A 437 -25.32 32.33 7.88
N GLU A 438 -24.45 31.31 7.88
CA GLU A 438 -23.00 31.52 8.02
C GLU A 438 -22.41 32.32 6.86
N ARG A 439 -22.83 32.03 5.62
CA ARG A 439 -22.43 32.83 4.45
C ARG A 439 -22.81 34.29 4.64
N ALA A 440 -24.06 34.58 5.00
CA ALA A 440 -24.53 35.95 5.22
C ALA A 440 -23.75 36.68 6.32
N ALA A 441 -23.37 35.97 7.39
CA ALA A 441 -22.53 36.51 8.46
C ALA A 441 -21.11 36.85 7.97
N LEU A 442 -20.49 35.95 7.21
CA LEU A 442 -19.17 36.18 6.59
C LEU A 442 -19.21 37.35 5.60
N GLU A 443 -20.27 37.46 4.81
CA GLU A 443 -20.49 38.61 3.92
C GLU A 443 -20.60 39.94 4.68
N LEU A 444 -21.29 39.95 5.81
CA LEU A 444 -21.46 41.15 6.62
C LEU A 444 -20.13 41.57 7.26
N GLN A 445 -19.37 40.62 7.82
CA GLN A 445 -18.03 40.88 8.38
C GLN A 445 -17.07 41.47 7.34
N GLU A 446 -17.13 40.98 6.10
CA GLU A 446 -16.33 41.54 5.00
C GLU A 446 -16.82 42.90 4.54
N LYS A 447 -18.14 43.14 4.50
CA LYS A 447 -18.69 44.48 4.24
C LYS A 447 -18.25 45.48 5.32
N GLU A 448 -18.13 45.04 6.57
CA GLU A 448 -17.64 45.85 7.69
C GLU A 448 -16.13 46.09 7.63
N LYS A 449 -15.33 45.06 7.29
CA LYS A 449 -13.89 45.23 7.00
C LYS A 449 -13.66 46.13 5.80
N ALA A 450 -14.44 45.98 4.73
CA ALA A 450 -14.38 46.83 3.55
C ALA A 450 -14.71 48.29 3.89
N LYS A 451 -15.70 48.54 4.74
CA LYS A 451 -15.98 49.90 5.26
C LYS A 451 -14.83 50.49 6.10
N SER A 452 -14.02 49.65 6.75
CA SER A 452 -12.81 50.12 7.46
C SER A 452 -11.60 50.32 6.54
N ASP A 453 -11.56 49.60 5.41
CA ASP A 453 -10.54 49.70 4.36
C ASP A 453 -10.87 50.78 3.31
N ASP A 454 -12.12 51.25 3.24
CA ASP A 454 -12.61 52.28 2.31
C ASP A 454 -11.91 53.64 2.51
N GLU A 455 -11.32 53.93 3.67
CA GLU A 455 -10.45 55.10 3.86
C GLU A 455 -9.09 54.98 3.13
N LYS A 456 -8.76 53.80 2.55
CA LYS A 456 -7.50 53.55 1.81
C LYS A 456 -7.67 52.97 0.40
N LYS A 457 -8.88 52.61 -0.04
CA LYS A 457 -9.11 51.87 -1.31
C LYS A 457 -9.97 52.59 -2.34
N ASP A 458 -10.23 53.89 -2.18
CA ASP A 458 -10.96 54.69 -3.19
C ASP A 458 -10.15 54.92 -4.49
N GLU A 459 -8.89 54.44 -4.58
CA GLU A 459 -8.06 54.50 -5.80
C GLU A 459 -8.14 53.26 -6.71
N ASP A 460 -8.66 52.10 -6.27
CA ASP A 460 -8.56 50.84 -7.03
C ASP A 460 -9.89 50.32 -7.63
N ALA A 461 -11.01 51.02 -7.42
CA ALA A 461 -12.32 50.68 -7.99
C ALA A 461 -12.68 51.51 -9.23
N GLN A 462 -11.71 51.85 -10.07
CA GLN A 462 -12.00 52.43 -11.39
C GLN A 462 -12.57 51.37 -12.34
N ASP A 463 -13.73 51.66 -12.94
CA ASP A 463 -14.30 50.86 -14.02
C ASP A 463 -13.28 50.67 -15.14
N LYS A 464 -12.74 49.45 -15.26
CA LYS A 464 -11.63 49.16 -16.16
C LYS A 464 -12.10 49.22 -17.62
N ILE A 465 -11.67 50.28 -18.31
CA ILE A 465 -11.83 50.43 -19.75
C ILE A 465 -11.05 49.32 -20.47
N ASP A 466 -11.66 48.74 -21.51
CA ASP A 466 -11.04 47.69 -22.29
C ASP A 466 -9.68 48.13 -22.86
N SER A 467 -8.65 47.30 -22.68
CA SER A 467 -7.30 47.66 -23.07
C SER A 467 -7.12 47.90 -24.57
N TYR A 468 -7.94 47.26 -25.39
CA TYR A 468 -7.91 47.39 -26.85
C TYR A 468 -8.60 48.67 -27.34
N SER A 469 -9.27 49.40 -26.46
CA SER A 469 -9.76 50.74 -26.80
C SER A 469 -8.61 51.75 -26.93
N GLY A 470 -7.47 51.53 -26.26
CA GLY A 470 -6.38 52.50 -26.16
C GLY A 470 -6.77 53.78 -25.41
N MET A 471 -7.88 53.79 -24.67
CA MET A 471 -8.41 54.97 -23.95
C MET A 471 -8.36 54.81 -22.42
N GLN A 472 -7.50 53.93 -21.90
CA GLN A 472 -7.42 53.65 -20.46
C GLN A 472 -6.92 54.86 -19.65
N THR A 473 -6.12 55.72 -20.26
CA THR A 473 -5.48 56.86 -19.59
C THR A 473 -6.32 58.14 -19.60
N TYR A 474 -7.26 58.28 -20.55
CA TYR A 474 -8.04 59.51 -20.77
C TYR A 474 -9.52 59.26 -21.08
N GLY A 475 -10.00 58.03 -20.84
CA GLY A 475 -11.39 57.64 -20.99
C GLY A 475 -12.05 57.47 -19.63
N ARG A 476 -13.37 57.68 -19.57
CA ARG A 476 -14.23 57.30 -18.44
C ARG A 476 -15.44 56.54 -18.95
N LEU A 477 -15.81 55.44 -18.30
CA LEU A 477 -17.02 54.70 -18.65
C LEU A 477 -18.26 55.52 -18.27
N VAL A 478 -19.19 55.61 -19.21
CA VAL A 478 -20.46 56.31 -19.02
C VAL A 478 -21.46 55.37 -18.37
N HIS A 479 -22.23 55.88 -17.42
CA HIS A 479 -23.27 55.13 -16.71
C HIS A 479 -24.66 55.47 -17.23
N ASP A 480 -25.61 54.54 -17.06
CA ASP A 480 -27.00 54.77 -17.42
C ASP A 480 -27.64 55.79 -16.47
N GLU A 481 -28.44 56.70 -17.01
CA GLU A 481 -29.07 57.79 -16.25
C GLU A 481 -30.06 57.28 -15.20
N THR A 482 -30.70 56.13 -15.45
CA THR A 482 -31.70 55.54 -14.54
C THR A 482 -31.11 54.59 -13.52
N HIS A 483 -29.91 54.05 -13.79
CA HIS A 483 -29.19 53.09 -12.96
C HIS A 483 -27.71 53.51 -12.86
N PRO A 484 -27.36 54.47 -11.98
CA PRO A 484 -26.02 55.05 -11.90
C PRO A 484 -24.93 54.05 -11.52
N ASP A 485 -25.29 52.87 -11.01
CA ASP A 485 -24.41 51.74 -10.69
C ASP A 485 -24.10 50.84 -11.91
N ARG A 486 -24.74 51.13 -13.06
CA ARG A 486 -24.64 50.34 -14.30
C ARG A 486 -23.92 51.14 -15.39
N PRO A 487 -22.64 50.82 -15.68
CA PRO A 487 -21.99 51.37 -16.85
C PRO A 487 -22.68 50.86 -18.13
N LEU A 488 -22.71 51.70 -19.16
CA LEU A 488 -23.03 51.32 -20.53
C LEU A 488 -21.85 50.53 -21.13
N ASP A 489 -21.56 49.38 -20.53
CA ASP A 489 -20.52 48.43 -20.91
C ASP A 489 -21.10 47.03 -20.84
N ILE A 490 -21.05 46.30 -21.95
CA ILE A 490 -21.58 44.94 -22.01
C ILE A 490 -20.81 44.06 -22.97
N MET A 491 -20.71 42.79 -22.61
CA MET A 491 -20.10 41.75 -23.43
C MET A 491 -21.15 40.68 -23.73
N LEU A 492 -21.35 40.42 -25.01
CA LEU A 492 -22.28 39.41 -25.53
C LEU A 492 -21.53 38.28 -26.23
N GLN A 493 -22.14 37.10 -26.26
CA GLN A 493 -21.61 35.90 -26.89
C GLN A 493 -22.64 35.33 -27.86
N LYS A 494 -22.15 34.77 -28.96
CA LYS A 494 -22.94 33.98 -29.90
C LYS A 494 -22.16 32.71 -30.23
N ILE A 495 -22.79 31.56 -30.04
CA ILE A 495 -22.25 30.28 -30.49
C ILE A 495 -22.89 29.97 -31.85
N ASP A 496 -22.10 30.03 -32.92
CA ASP A 496 -22.55 29.71 -34.27
C ASP A 496 -22.03 28.32 -34.66
N ILE A 497 -22.95 27.38 -34.95
CA ILE A 497 -22.57 26.02 -35.34
C ILE A 497 -22.78 25.85 -36.84
N ASN A 498 -21.67 25.68 -37.56
CA ASN A 498 -21.70 25.22 -38.94
C ASN A 498 -21.60 23.68 -38.97
N SER A 499 -21.80 23.06 -40.15
CA SER A 499 -21.86 21.61 -40.38
C SER A 499 -20.75 20.77 -39.73
N TYR A 500 -19.59 21.37 -39.42
CA TYR A 500 -18.39 20.71 -38.92
C TYR A 500 -17.69 21.38 -37.72
N ASN A 501 -18.05 22.63 -37.34
CA ASN A 501 -17.37 23.39 -36.27
C ASN A 501 -18.35 24.31 -35.53
N SER A 502 -18.14 24.48 -34.22
CA SER A 502 -18.75 25.56 -33.43
C SER A 502 -17.78 26.74 -33.32
N PHE A 503 -18.17 27.90 -33.81
CA PHE A 503 -17.44 29.15 -33.63
C PHE A 503 -18.05 29.91 -32.46
N ASN A 504 -17.21 30.27 -31.50
CA ASN A 504 -17.64 31.09 -30.39
C ASN A 504 -17.24 32.55 -30.66
N MET A 505 -18.25 33.38 -30.93
CA MET A 505 -18.07 34.79 -31.23
C MET A 505 -18.41 35.64 -30.01
N PHE A 506 -17.63 36.69 -29.77
CA PHE A 506 -17.97 37.73 -28.81
C PHE A 506 -18.34 39.04 -29.52
N TYR A 507 -19.12 39.86 -28.82
CA TYR A 507 -19.42 41.23 -29.20
C TYR A 507 -19.45 42.10 -27.94
N LYS A 508 -18.44 42.93 -27.76
CA LYS A 508 -18.33 43.90 -26.68
C LYS A 508 -18.72 45.28 -27.18
N MET A 509 -19.42 46.04 -26.35
CA MET A 509 -19.75 47.43 -26.61
C MET A 509 -19.68 48.24 -25.31
N SER A 510 -19.10 49.43 -25.38
CA SER A 510 -18.89 50.32 -24.25
C SER A 510 -19.05 51.78 -24.69
N VAL A 511 -19.73 52.62 -23.90
CA VAL A 511 -19.74 54.07 -24.10
C VAL A 511 -18.66 54.70 -23.21
N ILE A 512 -17.65 55.29 -23.83
CA ILE A 512 -16.48 55.86 -23.15
C ILE A 512 -16.45 57.36 -23.42
N TYR A 513 -16.50 58.17 -22.37
CA TYR A 513 -16.28 59.62 -22.46
C TYR A 513 -14.77 59.90 -22.51
N ASN A 514 -14.31 60.51 -23.61
CA ASN A 514 -12.92 60.91 -23.77
C ASN A 514 -12.71 62.31 -23.20
N THR A 515 -11.96 62.41 -22.10
CA THR A 515 -11.79 63.66 -21.35
C THR A 515 -10.84 64.66 -22.03
N VAL A 516 -10.04 64.22 -23.01
CA VAL A 516 -9.07 65.08 -23.72
C VAL A 516 -9.73 65.74 -24.93
N LEU A 517 -10.51 64.95 -25.69
CA LEU A 517 -11.17 65.41 -26.91
C LEU A 517 -12.59 65.93 -26.67
N ASP A 518 -13.10 65.78 -25.44
CA ASP A 518 -14.47 66.16 -25.03
C ASP A 518 -15.56 65.57 -25.95
N VAL A 519 -15.44 64.27 -26.22
CA VAL A 519 -16.39 63.51 -27.07
C VAL A 519 -16.74 62.17 -26.45
N TYR A 520 -17.93 61.66 -26.76
CA TYR A 520 -18.39 60.34 -26.37
C TYR A 520 -18.03 59.33 -27.46
N VAL A 521 -17.34 58.26 -27.11
CA VAL A 521 -16.92 57.22 -28.05
C VAL A 521 -17.70 55.95 -27.74
N LEU A 522 -18.57 55.54 -28.66
CA LEU A 522 -19.11 54.18 -28.66
C LEU A 522 -18.02 53.26 -29.20
N TRP A 523 -17.43 52.49 -28.30
CA TRP A 523 -16.41 51.51 -28.64
C TRP A 523 -17.07 50.14 -28.77
N THR A 524 -16.91 49.52 -29.93
CA THR A 524 -17.41 48.16 -30.21
C THR A 524 -16.27 47.26 -30.63
N ARG A 525 -16.29 46.00 -30.19
CA ARG A 525 -15.26 45.00 -30.50
C ARG A 525 -15.87 43.62 -30.65
N TRP A 526 -15.49 42.89 -31.70
CA TRP A 526 -16.08 41.59 -32.01
C TRP A 526 -15.08 40.66 -32.68
N GLY A 527 -15.23 39.36 -32.48
CA GLY A 527 -14.35 38.36 -33.05
C GLY A 527 -14.55 36.99 -32.43
N SER A 528 -13.66 36.07 -32.73
CA SER A 528 -13.61 34.78 -32.04
C SER A 528 -13.08 34.96 -30.62
N PHE A 529 -13.62 34.21 -29.66
CA PHE A 529 -13.11 34.22 -28.30
C PHE A 529 -11.63 33.81 -28.23
N GLY A 530 -10.83 34.53 -27.44
CA GLY A 530 -9.40 34.31 -27.28
C GLY A 530 -8.51 35.05 -28.29
N GLU A 531 -9.10 35.69 -29.30
CA GLU A 531 -8.40 36.55 -30.26
C GLU A 531 -8.64 38.05 -29.95
N GLU A 532 -7.81 38.92 -30.52
CA GLU A 532 -8.02 40.36 -30.44
C GLU A 532 -9.36 40.77 -31.08
N GLY A 533 -9.74 40.16 -32.21
CA GLY A 533 -10.94 40.52 -32.97
C GLY A 533 -10.80 41.87 -33.68
N MET A 534 -11.88 42.30 -34.33
CA MET A 534 -12.01 43.62 -34.96
C MET A 534 -12.65 44.60 -33.98
N HIS A 535 -12.31 45.88 -34.06
CA HIS A 535 -12.91 46.92 -33.22
C HIS A 535 -13.19 48.20 -33.99
N GLN A 536 -14.19 48.95 -33.54
CA GLN A 536 -14.58 50.24 -34.10
C GLN A 536 -14.77 51.27 -32.98
N LYS A 537 -14.33 52.51 -33.26
CA LYS A 537 -14.54 53.68 -32.41
C LYS A 537 -15.45 54.64 -33.16
N THR A 538 -16.67 54.84 -32.68
CA THR A 538 -17.62 55.78 -33.29
C THR A 538 -17.77 56.98 -32.36
N PRO A 539 -17.29 58.17 -32.74
CA PRO A 539 -17.39 59.38 -31.91
C PRO A 539 -18.77 60.04 -32.05
N TYR A 540 -19.23 60.62 -30.96
CA TYR A 540 -20.47 61.39 -30.82
C TYR A 540 -20.19 62.67 -30.04
N LEU A 541 -20.83 63.76 -30.43
CA LEU A 541 -20.68 65.06 -29.76
C LEU A 541 -21.53 65.15 -28.50
N THR A 542 -22.61 64.38 -28.42
CA THR A 542 -23.54 64.41 -27.28
C THR A 542 -23.74 63.02 -26.70
N LEU A 543 -23.98 62.95 -25.39
CA LEU A 543 -24.27 61.71 -24.69
C LEU A 543 -25.53 61.02 -25.23
N PRO A 544 -26.67 61.72 -25.45
CA PRO A 544 -27.90 61.07 -25.93
C PRO A 544 -27.74 60.36 -27.27
N GLU A 545 -26.94 60.91 -28.19
CA GLU A 545 -26.65 60.27 -29.49
C GLU A 545 -25.87 58.96 -29.31
N ALA A 546 -24.86 58.96 -28.43
CA ALA A 546 -24.07 57.77 -28.13
C ALA A 546 -24.90 56.67 -27.45
N VAL A 547 -25.77 57.04 -26.50
CA VAL A 547 -26.67 56.11 -25.80
C VAL A 547 -27.72 55.54 -26.77
N ALA A 548 -28.30 56.37 -27.63
CA ALA A 548 -29.27 55.92 -28.62
C ALA A 548 -28.67 54.87 -29.57
N GLU A 549 -27.44 55.09 -30.06
CA GLU A 549 -26.77 54.10 -30.89
C GLU A 549 -26.41 52.84 -30.11
N PHE A 550 -25.90 52.97 -28.88
CA PHE A 550 -25.62 51.82 -28.02
C PHE A 550 -26.85 50.92 -27.84
N ARG A 551 -28.01 51.51 -27.51
CA ARG A 551 -29.29 50.79 -27.35
C ARG A 551 -29.77 50.17 -28.67
N SER A 552 -29.57 50.86 -29.80
CA SER A 552 -29.89 50.36 -31.15
C SER A 552 -29.04 49.12 -31.52
N ILE A 553 -27.72 49.19 -31.35
CA ILE A 553 -26.82 48.05 -31.63
C ILE A 553 -27.12 46.91 -30.66
N PHE A 554 -27.33 47.18 -29.38
CA PHE A 554 -27.72 46.16 -28.39
C PHE A 554 -28.98 45.41 -28.83
N ARG A 555 -30.03 46.14 -29.24
CA ARG A 555 -31.28 45.54 -29.74
C ARG A 555 -31.09 44.77 -31.04
N SER A 556 -30.28 45.28 -31.96
CA SER A 556 -29.96 44.58 -33.20
C SER A 556 -29.18 43.29 -32.96
N LYS A 557 -28.22 43.28 -32.03
CA LYS A 557 -27.38 42.11 -31.75
C LYS A 557 -28.09 41.06 -30.90
N SER A 558 -28.80 41.47 -29.85
CA SER A 558 -29.44 40.56 -28.90
C SER A 558 -30.91 40.25 -29.20
N GLY A 559 -31.61 41.17 -29.87
CA GLY A 559 -33.06 41.13 -30.03
C GLY A 559 -33.84 41.59 -28.80
N ASN A 560 -33.19 42.03 -27.72
CA ASN A 560 -33.79 42.57 -26.49
C ASN A 560 -33.62 44.09 -26.42
N THR A 561 -34.49 44.80 -25.70
CA THR A 561 -34.25 46.21 -25.40
C THR A 561 -33.29 46.34 -24.22
N TRP A 562 -32.59 47.48 -24.12
CA TRP A 562 -31.68 47.72 -22.99
C TRP A 562 -32.43 47.78 -21.66
N ASP A 563 -33.66 48.29 -21.66
CA ASP A 563 -34.51 48.35 -20.48
C ASP A 563 -34.91 46.94 -20.01
N ASP A 564 -35.22 46.01 -20.93
CA ASP A 564 -35.44 44.58 -20.58
C ASP A 564 -34.22 43.98 -19.85
N TYR A 565 -33.01 44.38 -20.24
CA TYR A 565 -31.79 43.93 -19.56
C TYR A 565 -31.64 44.54 -18.16
N LEU A 566 -31.92 45.85 -18.00
CA LEU A 566 -31.86 46.52 -16.70
C LEU A 566 -32.87 45.95 -15.70
N GLU A 567 -34.06 45.57 -16.17
CA GLU A 567 -35.13 44.96 -15.38
C GLU A 567 -34.94 43.45 -15.14
N GLY A 568 -33.92 42.83 -15.75
CA GLY A 568 -33.63 41.39 -15.62
C GLY A 568 -34.48 40.47 -16.51
N ASN A 569 -35.24 41.02 -17.45
CA ASN A 569 -36.15 40.34 -18.38
C ASN A 569 -35.47 39.92 -19.71
N PHE A 570 -34.15 39.76 -19.74
CA PHE A 570 -33.43 39.40 -20.97
C PHE A 570 -33.77 37.98 -21.45
N GLU A 571 -34.24 37.82 -22.69
CA GLU A 571 -34.55 36.52 -23.29
C GLU A 571 -33.63 36.19 -24.48
N ALA A 572 -33.04 34.99 -24.47
CA ALA A 572 -32.14 34.55 -25.53
C ALA A 572 -32.91 34.15 -26.80
N LYS A 573 -32.59 34.79 -27.94
CA LYS A 573 -33.29 34.56 -29.21
C LYS A 573 -32.46 33.76 -30.22
N PRO A 574 -33.08 32.86 -31.01
CA PRO A 574 -32.35 32.08 -31.99
C PRO A 574 -31.53 32.92 -32.98
N GLY A 575 -30.25 32.57 -33.14
CA GLY A 575 -29.32 33.26 -34.05
C GLY A 575 -28.87 34.66 -33.62
N ARG A 576 -29.24 35.12 -32.41
CA ARG A 576 -28.81 36.40 -31.83
C ARG A 576 -27.71 36.21 -30.77
N PHE A 577 -27.11 37.31 -30.36
CA PHE A 577 -26.14 37.35 -29.27
C PHE A 577 -26.83 37.28 -27.90
N GLU A 578 -26.21 36.59 -26.97
CA GLU A 578 -26.67 36.30 -25.62
C GLU A 578 -25.66 36.84 -24.57
N LEU A 579 -26.07 37.02 -23.31
CA LEU A 579 -25.19 37.54 -22.26
C LEU A 579 -24.06 36.55 -21.90
N ILE A 580 -22.81 37.03 -21.85
CA ILE A 580 -21.61 36.22 -21.51
C ILE A 580 -21.62 35.73 -20.06
N ARG A 581 -22.31 36.44 -19.16
CA ARG A 581 -22.54 36.12 -17.74
C ARG A 581 -23.45 37.21 -17.15
N ALA A 582 -24.40 36.87 -16.27
CA ALA A 582 -24.83 37.85 -15.27
C ALA A 582 -23.61 38.13 -14.37
N ARG A 583 -23.42 39.39 -13.92
CA ARG A 583 -22.24 39.83 -13.15
C ARG A 583 -21.85 38.77 -12.10
N PRO A 584 -20.57 38.37 -12.00
CA PRO A 584 -20.15 37.49 -10.92
C PRO A 584 -20.45 38.17 -9.59
N PRO A 585 -20.97 37.46 -8.57
CA PRO A 585 -20.99 38.00 -7.22
C PRO A 585 -19.55 38.40 -6.85
N ARG A 586 -19.40 39.51 -6.11
CA ARG A 586 -18.11 39.95 -5.55
C ARG A 586 -17.40 38.73 -4.95
N LYS A 587 -16.08 38.62 -5.16
CA LYS A 587 -15.27 37.54 -4.57
C LYS A 587 -15.34 37.65 -3.04
N LEU A 588 -16.28 36.93 -2.46
CA LEU A 588 -16.39 36.72 -1.03
C LEU A 588 -15.28 35.76 -0.58
N PRO A 589 -14.85 35.86 0.68
CA PRO A 589 -13.65 35.19 1.15
C PRO A 589 -13.78 33.69 1.06
N VAL A 590 -12.62 33.06 0.82
CA VAL A 590 -12.46 31.62 0.85
C VAL A 590 -12.75 31.15 2.27
N LEU A 591 -13.60 30.13 2.39
CA LEU A 591 -13.77 29.30 3.58
C LEU A 591 -12.40 29.14 4.29
N HIS A 592 -12.31 29.51 5.58
CA HIS A 592 -11.12 29.32 6.42
C HIS A 592 -11.28 28.13 7.38
N PRO A 593 -10.20 27.36 7.67
CA PRO A 593 -10.25 26.25 8.60
C PRO A 593 -10.72 26.69 9.99
N LEU A 594 -11.55 25.88 10.63
CA LEU A 594 -11.91 26.09 12.04
C LEU A 594 -10.83 25.44 12.92
N ASP A 595 -10.30 26.18 13.90
CA ASP A 595 -9.39 25.59 14.88
C ASP A 595 -10.20 24.77 15.90
N LEU A 596 -10.28 23.46 15.66
CA LEU A 596 -10.98 22.51 16.53
C LEU A 596 -10.33 22.38 17.92
N ALA A 597 -9.12 22.94 18.14
CA ALA A 597 -8.45 22.92 19.44
C ALA A 597 -8.84 24.10 20.35
N ASP A 598 -9.56 25.10 19.84
CA ASP A 598 -10.01 26.25 20.62
C ASP A 598 -11.31 25.94 21.40
N ALA A 599 -11.15 25.54 22.66
CA ALA A 599 -12.25 25.21 23.56
C ALA A 599 -13.19 26.40 23.89
N LEU A 600 -12.79 27.65 23.60
CA LEU A 600 -13.65 28.82 23.75
C LEU A 600 -14.52 29.07 22.51
N ALA A 601 -14.13 28.51 21.36
CA ALA A 601 -14.82 28.66 20.09
C ALA A 601 -15.70 27.46 19.74
N VAL A 602 -15.46 26.29 20.33
CA VAL A 602 -16.04 25.00 19.91
C VAL A 602 -16.56 24.16 21.09
N ALA A 603 -17.76 23.60 20.96
CA ALA A 603 -18.31 22.65 21.92
C ALA A 603 -17.54 21.30 21.92
N PRO A 604 -17.41 20.61 23.08
CA PRO A 604 -16.73 19.31 23.14
C PRO A 604 -17.49 18.24 22.34
N SER A 605 -16.74 17.35 21.68
CA SER A 605 -17.33 16.25 20.92
C SER A 605 -17.94 15.18 21.84
N GLN A 606 -19.08 14.64 21.42
CA GLN A 606 -19.78 13.52 22.04
C GLN A 606 -19.66 12.24 21.20
N LEU A 607 -18.95 12.28 20.07
CA LEU A 607 -18.76 11.12 19.21
C LEU A 607 -17.83 10.08 19.87
N PRO A 608 -18.10 8.78 19.70
CA PRO A 608 -17.14 7.73 20.02
C PRO A 608 -15.81 7.98 19.31
N ARG A 609 -14.70 7.72 20.01
CA ARG A 609 -13.35 8.00 19.52
C ARG A 609 -13.07 7.49 18.08
N PRO A 610 -13.42 6.25 17.69
CA PRO A 610 -13.18 5.81 16.31
C PRO A 610 -13.93 6.63 15.26
N ILE A 611 -15.19 7.01 15.56
CA ILE A 611 -16.01 7.85 14.68
C ILE A 611 -15.41 9.25 14.61
N HIS A 612 -15.04 9.83 15.76
CA HIS A 612 -14.40 11.14 15.83
C HIS A 612 -13.09 11.19 15.01
N GLU A 613 -12.17 10.24 15.20
CA GLU A 613 -10.92 10.15 14.43
C GLU A 613 -11.17 9.96 12.93
N THR A 614 -12.20 9.19 12.55
CA THR A 614 -12.58 9.02 11.14
C THR A 614 -13.16 10.31 10.56
N MET A 615 -14.00 11.02 11.31
CA MET A 615 -14.56 12.30 10.90
C MET A 615 -13.48 13.38 10.76
N GLN A 616 -12.40 13.33 11.55
CA GLN A 616 -11.23 14.21 11.34
C GLN A 616 -10.57 14.02 9.97
N VAL A 617 -10.58 12.80 9.44
CA VAL A 617 -10.04 12.49 8.10
C VAL A 617 -11.03 12.90 7.00
N VAL A 618 -12.33 12.63 7.22
CA VAL A 618 -13.37 12.81 6.20
C VAL A 618 -13.83 14.26 6.06
N ALA A 619 -13.92 15.00 7.17
CA ALA A 619 -14.27 16.41 7.20
C ALA A 619 -13.02 17.31 7.19
N ASP A 620 -11.96 16.89 6.50
CA ASP A 620 -10.75 17.71 6.32
C ASP A 620 -11.06 18.89 5.39
N PHE A 621 -10.96 20.06 6.00
CA PHE A 621 -11.22 21.33 5.37
C PHE A 621 -10.26 21.69 4.23
N ASP A 622 -8.96 21.52 4.46
CA ASP A 622 -7.94 21.94 3.51
C ASP A 622 -8.01 21.05 2.27
N LEU A 623 -8.20 19.75 2.49
CA LEU A 623 -8.41 18.77 1.43
C LEU A 623 -9.67 19.09 0.62
N LEU A 624 -10.76 19.48 1.29
CA LEU A 624 -12.01 19.86 0.63
C LEU A 624 -11.83 21.10 -0.26
N VAL A 625 -11.18 22.15 0.26
CA VAL A 625 -10.90 23.38 -0.47
C VAL A 625 -10.01 23.11 -1.69
N ASP A 626 -8.97 22.30 -1.54
CA ASP A 626 -8.07 21.96 -2.63
C ASP A 626 -8.75 21.08 -3.69
N THR A 627 -9.55 20.10 -3.27
CA THR A 627 -10.38 19.29 -4.19
C THR A 627 -11.34 20.19 -4.97
N TYR A 628 -11.99 21.13 -4.30
CA TYR A 628 -12.92 22.06 -4.94
C TYR A 628 -12.21 22.95 -5.97
N LYS A 629 -10.99 23.44 -5.71
CA LYS A 629 -10.19 24.19 -6.71
C LYS A 629 -9.90 23.35 -7.95
N GLN A 630 -9.63 22.05 -7.80
CA GLN A 630 -9.37 21.14 -8.92
C GLN A 630 -10.61 20.90 -9.80
N LEU A 631 -11.83 21.10 -9.28
CA LEU A 631 -13.07 21.03 -10.08
C LEU A 631 -13.18 22.15 -11.13
N GLY A 632 -12.32 23.18 -11.04
CA GLY A 632 -12.24 24.25 -12.03
C GLY A 632 -13.47 25.16 -12.07
N LEU A 633 -14.25 25.23 -10.99
CA LEU A 633 -15.40 26.12 -10.85
C LEU A 633 -14.97 27.58 -10.66
N ASP A 634 -15.67 28.51 -11.31
CA ASP A 634 -15.53 29.96 -11.13
C ASP A 634 -16.53 30.49 -10.08
N VAL A 635 -16.81 29.68 -9.07
CA VAL A 635 -17.68 30.00 -7.93
C VAL A 635 -16.92 29.63 -6.67
N PRO A 636 -16.91 30.47 -5.61
CA PRO A 636 -16.26 30.12 -4.35
C PRO A 636 -16.81 28.81 -3.73
N VAL A 637 -15.99 28.16 -2.91
CA VAL A 637 -16.31 26.90 -2.22
C VAL A 637 -17.61 27.07 -1.42
N GLY A 638 -18.55 26.13 -1.56
CA GLY A 638 -19.79 26.09 -0.77
C GLY A 638 -20.84 27.14 -1.12
N GLN A 639 -20.67 27.89 -2.21
CA GLN A 639 -21.62 28.91 -2.67
C GLN A 639 -22.52 28.45 -3.83
N VAL A 640 -22.38 27.22 -4.30
CA VAL A 640 -23.30 26.68 -5.30
C VAL A 640 -24.57 26.20 -4.57
N PRO A 641 -25.74 26.78 -4.84
CA PRO A 641 -27.00 26.31 -4.27
C PRO A 641 -27.29 24.88 -4.73
N GLN A 642 -27.93 24.06 -3.87
CA GLN A 642 -28.26 22.69 -4.25
C GLN A 642 -29.24 22.66 -5.43
N SER A 643 -30.20 23.60 -5.46
CA SER A 643 -31.14 23.79 -6.58
C SER A 643 -30.45 24.02 -7.93
N SER A 644 -29.32 24.73 -7.96
CA SER A 644 -28.54 24.94 -9.19
C SER A 644 -27.86 23.67 -9.67
N ILE A 645 -27.42 22.80 -8.75
CA ILE A 645 -26.86 21.49 -9.07
C ILE A 645 -27.97 20.59 -9.63
N ASP A 646 -29.13 20.55 -8.96
CA ASP A 646 -30.28 19.75 -9.38
C ASP A 646 -30.78 20.18 -10.77
N GLU A 647 -30.86 21.49 -11.03
CA GLU A 647 -31.20 22.03 -12.35
C GLU A 647 -30.13 21.68 -13.39
N ALA A 648 -28.84 21.77 -13.05
CA ALA A 648 -27.74 21.37 -13.93
C ALA A 648 -27.81 19.88 -14.31
N TYR A 649 -28.23 18.99 -13.39
CA TYR A 649 -28.49 17.58 -13.68
C TYR A 649 -29.62 17.40 -14.70
N LEU A 650 -30.74 18.13 -14.53
CA LEU A 650 -31.85 18.08 -15.46
C LEU A 650 -31.42 18.56 -16.86
N ILE A 651 -30.67 19.66 -16.94
CA ILE A 651 -30.13 20.18 -18.20
C ILE A 651 -29.20 19.15 -18.85
N MET A 652 -28.29 18.52 -18.10
CA MET A 652 -27.36 17.53 -18.65
C MET A 652 -28.11 16.30 -19.21
N LYS A 653 -29.16 15.84 -18.53
CA LYS A 653 -30.06 14.79 -19.06
C LYS A 653 -30.74 15.22 -20.37
N ARG A 654 -31.18 16.48 -20.48
CA ARG A 654 -31.74 17.03 -21.74
C ARG A 654 -30.69 17.09 -22.85
N ILE A 655 -29.44 17.46 -22.53
CA ILE A 655 -28.31 17.48 -23.48
C ILE A 655 -28.05 16.07 -24.02
N GLN A 656 -27.92 15.08 -23.13
CA GLN A 656 -27.73 13.67 -23.51
C GLN A 656 -28.86 13.18 -24.44
N ALA A 657 -30.13 13.40 -24.06
CA ALA A 657 -31.27 12.98 -24.87
C ALA A 657 -31.33 13.68 -26.24
N THR A 658 -30.93 14.96 -26.31
CA THR A 658 -30.87 15.73 -27.56
C THR A 658 -29.73 15.23 -28.46
N GLN A 659 -28.59 14.88 -27.88
CA GLN A 659 -27.45 14.31 -28.58
C GLN A 659 -27.76 12.92 -29.16
N THR A 660 -28.48 12.06 -28.43
CA THR A 660 -28.89 10.74 -28.94
C THR A 660 -29.80 10.88 -30.16
N LYS A 661 -30.79 11.77 -30.11
CA LYS A 661 -31.66 12.10 -31.27
C LYS A 661 -30.87 12.63 -32.47
N LEU A 662 -29.79 13.38 -32.23
CA LEU A 662 -28.93 13.90 -33.28
C LEU A 662 -28.13 12.77 -33.96
N GLU A 663 -27.70 11.75 -33.20
CA GLU A 663 -26.99 10.58 -33.72
C GLU A 663 -27.90 9.65 -34.51
N GLU A 664 -29.11 9.37 -34.02
CA GLU A 664 -30.13 8.56 -34.72
C GLU A 664 -30.45 9.12 -36.11
N MET A 665 -30.47 10.45 -36.25
CA MET A 665 -30.72 11.09 -37.54
C MET A 665 -29.55 10.99 -38.53
N ARG A 666 -28.36 10.49 -38.16
CA ARG A 666 -27.24 10.37 -39.11
C ARG A 666 -27.45 9.27 -40.16
N SER A 667 -28.37 8.32 -39.97
CA SER A 667 -28.32 7.03 -40.69
C SER A 667 -29.17 6.83 -41.96
N ASN A 668 -30.03 7.74 -42.45
CA ASN A 668 -30.77 7.53 -43.72
C ASN A 668 -31.12 8.83 -44.47
N LEU A 669 -30.86 8.88 -45.80
CA LEU A 669 -31.24 9.85 -46.87
C LEU A 669 -31.41 11.36 -46.55
N ASP A 670 -30.89 12.21 -47.45
CA ASP A 670 -30.70 13.66 -47.28
C ASP A 670 -31.90 14.47 -47.80
N THR A 671 -32.66 15.11 -46.90
CA THR A 671 -33.80 15.98 -47.25
C THR A 671 -33.66 17.37 -46.61
N ALA A 672 -34.22 18.40 -47.26
CA ALA A 672 -34.18 19.78 -46.74
C ALA A 672 -34.83 19.92 -45.34
N GLU A 673 -35.89 19.16 -45.08
CA GLU A 673 -36.56 19.09 -43.77
C GLU A 673 -35.66 18.50 -42.69
N LYS A 674 -34.89 17.44 -43.02
CA LYS A 674 -33.93 16.83 -42.10
C LYS A 674 -32.81 17.80 -41.73
N HIS A 675 -32.32 18.60 -42.69
CA HIS A 675 -31.37 19.67 -42.38
C HIS A 675 -31.97 20.76 -41.48
N ALA A 676 -33.24 21.13 -41.67
CA ALA A 676 -33.91 22.11 -40.81
C ALA A 676 -34.04 21.58 -39.36
N LYS A 677 -34.48 20.33 -39.19
CA LYS A 677 -34.63 19.68 -37.89
C LYS A 677 -33.28 19.43 -37.20
N ARG A 678 -32.23 19.09 -37.96
CA ARG A 678 -30.87 19.00 -37.44
C ARG A 678 -30.38 20.36 -36.91
N ARG A 679 -30.63 21.46 -37.64
CA ARG A 679 -30.29 22.81 -37.18
C ARG A 679 -31.03 23.17 -35.88
N GLU A 680 -32.30 22.79 -35.76
CA GLU A 680 -33.10 23.00 -34.55
C GLU A 680 -32.54 22.25 -33.33
N LEU A 681 -32.21 20.95 -33.48
CA LEU A 681 -31.64 20.17 -32.37
C LEU A 681 -30.25 20.68 -31.95
N VAL A 682 -29.41 21.07 -32.91
CA VAL A 682 -28.10 21.66 -32.63
C VAL A 682 -28.25 22.99 -31.89
N HIS A 683 -29.22 23.82 -32.28
CA HIS A 683 -29.54 25.05 -31.60
C HIS A 683 -29.98 24.80 -30.15
N LYS A 684 -30.90 23.84 -29.94
CA LYS A 684 -31.34 23.45 -28.60
C LYS A 684 -30.17 22.99 -27.72
N LEU A 685 -29.26 22.20 -28.30
CA LEU A 685 -28.06 21.73 -27.61
C LEU A 685 -27.12 22.89 -27.22
N CYS A 686 -26.99 23.93 -28.04
CA CYS A 686 -26.30 25.16 -27.64
C CYS A 686 -26.99 25.84 -26.45
N GLN A 687 -28.30 26.01 -26.50
CA GLN A 687 -29.07 26.69 -25.45
C GLN A 687 -28.94 25.95 -24.11
N ASP A 688 -29.14 24.63 -24.12
CA ASP A 688 -28.97 23.79 -22.93
C ASP A 688 -27.51 23.82 -22.44
N SER A 689 -26.52 23.80 -23.34
CA SER A 689 -25.10 23.93 -22.95
C SER A 689 -24.81 25.26 -22.25
N THR A 690 -25.28 26.38 -22.81
CA THR A 690 -25.11 27.71 -22.20
C THR A 690 -25.83 27.79 -20.86
N ALA A 691 -27.05 27.24 -20.75
CA ALA A 691 -27.79 27.18 -19.49
C ALA A 691 -27.03 26.39 -18.41
N TYR A 692 -26.44 25.24 -18.76
CA TYR A 692 -25.59 24.47 -17.85
C TYR A 692 -24.38 25.26 -17.35
N TYR A 693 -23.64 25.90 -18.26
CA TYR A 693 -22.45 26.69 -17.89
C TYR A 693 -22.77 28.01 -17.16
N ARG A 694 -24.03 28.47 -17.20
CA ARG A 694 -24.49 29.59 -16.35
C ARG A 694 -24.62 29.17 -14.90
N LEU A 695 -25.15 27.97 -14.66
CA LEU A 695 -25.29 27.42 -13.31
C LEU A 695 -23.93 27.03 -12.73
N LEU A 696 -23.07 26.41 -13.55
CA LEU A 696 -21.76 25.90 -13.12
C LEU A 696 -20.63 26.44 -14.01
N PRO A 697 -20.27 27.72 -13.86
CA PRO A 697 -19.27 28.37 -14.72
C PRO A 697 -17.87 27.82 -14.46
N ARG A 698 -17.06 27.65 -15.52
CA ARG A 698 -15.65 27.28 -15.35
C ARG A 698 -14.74 28.49 -15.22
N ALA A 699 -13.64 28.30 -14.49
CA ALA A 699 -12.61 29.32 -14.28
C ALA A 699 -11.93 29.75 -15.60
N ASN A 700 -11.77 28.82 -16.55
CA ASN A 700 -11.09 29.07 -17.82
C ASN A 700 -12.00 29.60 -18.94
N ASP A 701 -13.33 29.59 -18.77
CA ASP A 701 -14.27 30.04 -19.81
C ASP A 701 -14.10 31.53 -20.13
N LYS A 702 -13.62 32.34 -19.16
CA LYS A 702 -13.27 33.75 -19.38
C LYS A 702 -12.24 33.95 -20.51
N LYS A 703 -11.37 32.95 -20.73
CA LYS A 703 -10.26 33.03 -21.71
C LYS A 703 -10.55 32.34 -23.03
N ARG A 704 -11.43 31.32 -23.04
CA ARG A 704 -11.70 30.46 -24.21
C ARG A 704 -13.14 30.52 -24.72
N GLY A 705 -14.04 31.15 -23.96
CA GLY A 705 -15.46 31.18 -24.22
C GLY A 705 -16.13 29.81 -23.99
N ILE A 706 -17.46 29.81 -23.85
CA ILE A 706 -18.26 28.59 -23.65
C ILE A 706 -18.45 27.82 -24.98
N SER A 707 -18.12 26.52 -25.01
CA SER A 707 -18.38 25.63 -26.15
C SER A 707 -19.67 24.84 -25.98
N ALA A 708 -20.35 24.52 -27.10
CA ALA A 708 -21.53 23.67 -27.07
C ALA A 708 -21.14 22.20 -26.82
N LEU A 709 -21.85 21.53 -25.91
CA LEU A 709 -21.66 20.13 -25.53
C LEU A 709 -22.29 19.18 -26.55
N HIS A 710 -21.64 19.03 -27.71
CA HIS A 710 -22.16 18.28 -28.85
C HIS A 710 -21.53 16.89 -29.00
N ASN A 711 -20.37 16.66 -28.38
CA ASN A 711 -19.66 15.39 -28.41
C ASN A 711 -20.01 14.57 -27.17
N LYS A 712 -20.38 13.30 -27.35
CA LYS A 712 -20.65 12.35 -26.26
C LYS A 712 -19.53 12.32 -25.22
N SER A 713 -18.27 12.33 -25.67
CA SER A 713 -17.11 12.34 -24.76
C SER A 713 -17.14 13.55 -23.82
N THR A 714 -17.34 14.75 -24.38
CA THR A 714 -17.35 15.98 -23.58
C THR A 714 -18.57 16.09 -22.65
N ILE A 715 -19.71 15.51 -23.05
CA ILE A 715 -20.91 15.46 -22.22
C ILE A 715 -20.68 14.56 -21.01
N ASP A 716 -20.11 13.37 -21.24
CA ASP A 716 -19.81 12.41 -20.19
C ASP A 716 -18.73 12.93 -19.22
N GLU A 717 -17.68 13.59 -19.72
CA GLU A 717 -16.68 14.29 -18.87
C GLU A 717 -17.33 15.33 -17.96
N GLU A 718 -18.24 16.15 -18.50
CA GLU A 718 -18.95 17.16 -17.72
C GLU A 718 -19.93 16.56 -16.72
N MET A 719 -20.60 15.48 -17.09
CA MET A 719 -21.45 14.71 -16.19
C MET A 719 -20.65 14.16 -15.00
N GLY A 720 -19.41 13.69 -15.25
CA GLY A 720 -18.51 13.21 -14.21
C GLY A 720 -18.05 14.34 -13.29
N ARG A 721 -17.75 15.50 -13.87
CA ARG A 721 -17.44 16.72 -13.11
C ARG A 721 -18.62 17.14 -12.23
N LEU A 722 -19.85 17.14 -12.77
CA LEU A 722 -21.07 17.47 -12.04
C LEU A 722 -21.29 16.53 -10.84
N ASN A 723 -21.03 15.23 -10.99
CA ASN A 723 -21.07 14.28 -9.87
C ASN A 723 -20.09 14.65 -8.75
N ASN A 724 -18.85 15.00 -9.09
CA ASN A 724 -17.87 15.44 -8.09
C ASN A 724 -18.25 16.79 -7.46
N VAL A 725 -18.80 17.73 -8.25
CA VAL A 725 -19.33 19.00 -7.73
C VAL A 725 -20.44 18.74 -6.70
N SER A 726 -21.36 17.81 -6.97
CA SER A 726 -22.43 17.44 -6.02
C SER A 726 -21.89 16.90 -4.70
N TYR A 727 -20.87 16.02 -4.73
CA TYR A 727 -20.28 15.47 -3.51
C TYR A 727 -19.54 16.52 -2.68
N VAL A 728 -18.66 17.29 -3.34
CA VAL A 728 -17.80 18.27 -2.68
C VAL A 728 -18.62 19.48 -2.21
N ASN A 729 -19.66 19.89 -2.95
CA ASN A 729 -20.54 20.99 -2.54
C ASN A 729 -21.33 20.64 -1.28
N PHE A 730 -21.87 19.42 -1.18
CA PHE A 730 -22.54 18.97 0.03
C PHE A 730 -21.61 19.03 1.24
N ALA A 731 -20.38 18.49 1.10
CA ALA A 731 -19.39 18.57 2.16
C ALA A 731 -19.09 20.03 2.58
N ALA A 732 -18.97 20.94 1.63
CA ALA A 732 -18.74 22.36 1.90
C ALA A 732 -19.92 23.03 2.63
N GLN A 733 -21.16 22.69 2.27
CA GLN A 733 -22.34 23.16 2.97
C GLN A 733 -22.39 22.65 4.41
N VAL A 734 -22.12 21.36 4.62
CA VAL A 734 -22.08 20.78 5.97
C VAL A 734 -21.05 21.46 6.85
N VAL A 735 -19.84 21.73 6.32
CA VAL A 735 -18.79 22.43 7.07
C VAL A 735 -19.20 23.87 7.43
N LEU A 736 -19.84 24.60 6.51
CA LEU A 736 -20.35 25.95 6.79
C LEU A 736 -21.41 25.93 7.91
N ALA A 737 -22.35 24.99 7.82
CA ALA A 737 -23.39 24.82 8.82
C ALA A 737 -22.81 24.39 10.19
N ALA A 738 -21.83 23.48 10.19
CA ALA A 738 -21.12 23.05 11.39
C ALA A 738 -20.38 24.20 12.07
N ARG A 739 -19.83 25.13 11.29
CA ARG A 739 -19.19 26.35 11.79
C ARG A 739 -20.20 27.32 12.40
N HIS A 740 -21.38 27.48 11.78
CA HIS A 740 -22.47 28.29 12.34
C HIS A 740 -22.84 27.86 13.76
N HIS A 741 -22.94 26.54 13.96
CA HIS A 741 -23.32 25.92 15.23
C HIS A 741 -22.12 25.50 16.09
N ALA A 742 -20.90 25.92 15.79
CA ALA A 742 -19.68 25.41 16.45
C ALA A 742 -19.70 25.55 17.98
N ARG A 743 -20.38 26.59 18.50
CA ARG A 743 -20.54 26.83 19.95
C ARG A 743 -21.58 25.93 20.61
N GLU A 744 -22.50 25.37 19.85
CA GLU A 744 -23.63 24.56 20.33
C GLU A 744 -23.31 23.07 20.19
N ILE A 745 -22.72 22.67 19.07
CA ILE A 745 -22.40 21.29 18.71
C ILE A 745 -21.00 21.27 18.11
N ASN A 746 -20.19 20.28 18.49
CA ASN A 746 -18.87 20.12 17.90
C ASN A 746 -19.01 19.98 16.36
N PRO A 747 -18.18 20.66 15.56
CA PRO A 747 -18.29 20.63 14.11
C PRO A 747 -18.20 19.23 13.49
N LEU A 748 -17.44 18.31 14.10
CA LEU A 748 -17.35 16.92 13.61
C LEU A 748 -18.62 16.13 13.94
N ASP A 749 -19.23 16.37 15.11
CA ASP A 749 -20.51 15.80 15.51
C ASP A 749 -21.64 16.29 14.61
N TYR A 750 -21.67 17.59 14.32
CA TYR A 750 -22.61 18.18 13.38
C TYR A 750 -22.43 17.55 12.00
N SER A 751 -21.17 17.45 11.55
CA SER A 751 -20.84 16.87 10.25
C SER A 751 -21.30 15.42 10.14
N TYR A 752 -21.11 14.61 11.17
CA TYR A 752 -21.59 13.23 11.24
C TYR A 752 -23.13 13.16 11.18
N ARG A 753 -23.83 13.94 12.00
CA ARG A 753 -25.30 13.96 12.04
C ARG A 753 -25.91 14.43 10.72
N ALA A 754 -25.24 15.32 10.00
CA ALA A 754 -25.65 15.81 8.68
C ALA A 754 -25.50 14.76 7.56
N LEU A 755 -24.67 13.71 7.75
CA LEU A 755 -24.55 12.62 6.78
C LEU A 755 -25.84 11.79 6.68
N GLN A 756 -26.64 11.78 7.76
CA GLN A 756 -27.83 10.92 7.90
C GLN A 756 -27.52 9.45 7.61
N CYS A 757 -26.38 9.00 8.14
CA CYS A 757 -25.77 7.71 7.85
C CYS A 757 -25.24 7.13 9.17
N GLY A 758 -25.75 5.96 9.57
CA GLY A 758 -25.39 5.31 10.83
C GLY A 758 -24.07 4.54 10.70
N PHE A 759 -23.14 4.79 11.63
CA PHE A 759 -21.89 4.04 11.74
C PHE A 759 -21.89 3.17 12.99
N GLU A 760 -21.82 1.86 12.80
CA GLU A 760 -21.55 0.90 13.86
C GLU A 760 -20.06 0.51 13.80
N TYR A 761 -19.29 0.87 14.81
CA TYR A 761 -17.87 0.51 14.88
C TYR A 761 -17.69 -0.99 15.12
N MET A 762 -16.82 -1.62 14.34
CA MET A 762 -16.47 -3.04 14.47
C MET A 762 -15.09 -3.18 15.13
N PRO A 763 -15.01 -3.64 16.40
CA PRO A 763 -13.74 -3.92 17.09
C PRO A 763 -12.89 -4.97 16.36
N LYS A 764 -11.58 -4.99 16.64
CA LYS A 764 -10.59 -5.86 15.97
C LYS A 764 -10.86 -7.34 16.19
N GLU A 765 -11.51 -7.67 17.29
CA GLU A 765 -11.87 -9.02 17.73
C GLU A 765 -13.11 -9.55 16.99
N THR A 766 -13.84 -8.69 16.27
CA THR A 766 -15.02 -9.10 15.52
C THR A 766 -14.66 -9.89 14.26
N VAL A 767 -15.59 -10.76 13.87
CA VAL A 767 -15.44 -11.57 12.66
C VAL A 767 -15.38 -10.69 11.42
N ASP A 768 -16.23 -9.65 11.34
CA ASP A 768 -16.25 -8.74 10.21
C ASP A 768 -14.92 -7.98 10.07
N PHE A 769 -14.30 -7.55 11.18
CA PHE A 769 -12.98 -6.91 11.14
C PHE A 769 -11.90 -7.86 10.63
N THR A 770 -11.91 -9.10 11.11
CA THR A 770 -10.97 -10.14 10.69
C THR A 770 -11.15 -10.45 9.19
N MET A 771 -12.38 -10.63 8.74
CA MET A 771 -12.75 -10.88 7.34
C MET A 771 -12.28 -9.74 6.42
N VAL A 772 -12.61 -8.48 6.74
CA VAL A 772 -12.23 -7.33 5.91
C VAL A 772 -10.72 -7.12 5.89
N SER A 773 -10.05 -7.29 7.03
CA SER A 773 -8.58 -7.19 7.13
C SER A 773 -7.88 -8.22 6.26
N GLU A 774 -8.41 -9.44 6.23
CA GLU A 774 -7.86 -10.50 5.41
C GLU A 774 -8.17 -10.33 3.92
N TYR A 775 -9.39 -9.88 3.60
CA TYR A 775 -9.75 -9.55 2.22
C TYR A 775 -8.82 -8.47 1.66
N LEU A 776 -8.52 -7.44 2.47
CA LEU A 776 -7.51 -6.42 2.14
C LEU A 776 -6.14 -7.07 1.94
N ARG A 777 -5.64 -7.81 2.93
CA ARG A 777 -4.27 -8.38 2.93
C ARG A 777 -4.02 -9.30 1.74
N THR A 778 -4.95 -10.21 1.46
CA THR A 778 -4.83 -11.22 0.42
C THR A 778 -4.98 -10.65 -1.00
N THR A 779 -5.60 -9.47 -1.14
CA THR A 779 -5.78 -8.77 -2.42
C THR A 779 -4.93 -7.49 -2.56
N ALA A 780 -4.01 -7.24 -1.61
CA ALA A 780 -3.16 -6.05 -1.61
C ALA A 780 -1.95 -6.11 -2.55
N LYS A 781 -1.44 -7.31 -2.89
CA LYS A 781 -0.21 -7.48 -3.70
C LYS A 781 0.95 -6.60 -3.17
N GLN A 782 1.46 -5.68 -4.00
CA GLN A 782 2.52 -4.72 -3.66
C GLN A 782 2.11 -3.63 -2.65
N ARG A 783 0.84 -3.57 -2.26
CA ARG A 783 0.26 -2.62 -1.30
C ARG A 783 0.11 -3.24 0.10
N ALA A 784 0.88 -4.28 0.44
CA ALA A 784 0.80 -4.96 1.73
C ALA A 784 1.17 -4.11 2.97
N HIS A 785 1.66 -2.88 2.78
CA HIS A 785 1.91 -1.92 3.86
C HIS A 785 0.62 -1.25 4.38
N TRP A 786 -0.52 -1.38 3.70
CA TRP A 786 -1.80 -0.87 4.18
C TRP A 786 -2.45 -1.84 5.16
N GLN A 787 -3.06 -1.31 6.21
CA GLN A 787 -3.82 -2.06 7.21
C GLN A 787 -5.13 -1.36 7.54
N VAL A 788 -6.15 -2.10 7.96
CA VAL A 788 -7.41 -1.53 8.46
C VAL A 788 -7.14 -0.87 9.82
N GLU A 789 -7.44 0.41 9.92
CA GLU A 789 -7.38 1.17 11.19
C GLU A 789 -8.74 1.11 11.88
N HIS A 790 -9.79 1.57 11.19
CA HIS A 790 -11.16 1.58 11.66
C HIS A 790 -12.09 0.94 10.62
N LEU A 791 -13.02 0.12 11.10
CA LEU A 791 -14.06 -0.50 10.29
C LEU A 791 -15.41 -0.12 10.86
N PHE A 792 -16.31 0.35 10.00
CA PHE A 792 -17.69 0.65 10.37
C PHE A 792 -18.64 -0.14 9.48
N LYS A 793 -19.64 -0.77 10.07
CA LYS A 793 -20.84 -1.19 9.35
C LYS A 793 -21.69 0.05 9.10
N VAL A 794 -22.13 0.21 7.86
CA VAL A 794 -22.80 1.41 7.37
C VAL A 794 -24.27 1.12 7.17
N ASP A 795 -25.12 2.02 7.66
CA ASP A 795 -26.55 1.97 7.43
C ASP A 795 -27.07 3.31 6.91
N ARG A 796 -27.59 3.26 5.69
CA ARG A 796 -28.21 4.39 5.00
C ARG A 796 -29.68 4.08 4.77
N PHE A 797 -30.55 4.87 5.38
CA PHE A 797 -32.00 4.63 5.34
C PHE A 797 -32.54 4.49 3.90
N GLU A 798 -32.26 5.46 3.01
CA GLU A 798 -32.72 5.42 1.61
C GLU A 798 -32.17 4.22 0.83
N GLU A 799 -30.94 3.79 1.15
CA GLU A 799 -30.29 2.67 0.46
C GLU A 799 -30.86 1.32 0.91
N ARG A 800 -31.26 1.21 2.18
CA ARG A 800 -31.91 0.02 2.74
C ARG A 800 -33.22 -0.29 2.00
N GLU A 801 -34.08 0.70 1.80
CA GLU A 801 -35.33 0.52 1.06
C GLU A 801 -35.05 0.21 -0.41
N ARG A 802 -34.16 0.98 -1.04
CA ARG A 802 -33.84 0.84 -2.46
C ARG A 802 -33.20 -0.51 -2.80
N PHE A 803 -32.36 -1.07 -1.91
CA PHE A 803 -31.68 -2.35 -2.10
C PHE A 803 -32.54 -3.57 -1.69
N SER A 804 -33.61 -3.36 -0.91
CA SER A 804 -34.47 -4.45 -0.41
C SER A 804 -34.97 -5.44 -1.48
N PRO A 805 -35.31 -5.04 -2.73
CA PRO A 805 -35.71 -5.98 -3.77
C PRO A 805 -34.61 -6.98 -4.17
N TYR A 806 -33.34 -6.60 -3.93
CA TYR A 806 -32.18 -7.38 -4.32
C TYR A 806 -31.58 -8.19 -3.17
N ALA A 807 -32.00 -7.96 -1.92
CA ALA A 807 -31.45 -8.60 -0.72
C ALA A 807 -31.45 -10.14 -0.77
N ASN A 808 -32.38 -10.75 -1.53
CA ASN A 808 -32.47 -12.21 -1.70
C ASN A 808 -32.12 -12.68 -3.12
N THR A 809 -31.61 -11.80 -3.99
CA THR A 809 -31.25 -12.18 -5.36
C THR A 809 -30.00 -13.05 -5.40
N ALA A 810 -29.95 -13.97 -6.36
CA ALA A 810 -28.77 -14.78 -6.62
C ALA A 810 -27.62 -13.91 -7.18
N ASN A 811 -26.37 -14.31 -6.89
CA ASN A 811 -25.14 -13.64 -7.34
C ASN A 811 -24.94 -12.20 -6.80
N ARG A 812 -24.87 -12.09 -5.47
CA ARG A 812 -24.40 -10.87 -4.79
C ARG A 812 -22.95 -11.02 -4.36
N MET A 813 -22.18 -9.94 -4.42
CA MET A 813 -20.77 -9.96 -4.06
C MET A 813 -20.38 -8.71 -3.28
N LEU A 814 -19.53 -8.87 -2.27
CA LEU A 814 -18.89 -7.79 -1.53
C LEU A 814 -17.66 -7.32 -2.31
N LEU A 815 -17.66 -6.07 -2.75
CA LEU A 815 -16.65 -5.53 -3.63
C LEU A 815 -16.07 -4.19 -3.15
N TRP A 816 -14.80 -3.96 -3.47
CA TRP A 816 -14.10 -2.73 -3.13
C TRP A 816 -14.47 -1.58 -4.07
N HIS A 817 -14.76 -0.42 -3.50
CA HIS A 817 -14.84 0.86 -4.18
C HIS A 817 -13.90 1.88 -3.52
N GLY A 818 -12.99 2.44 -4.30
CA GLY A 818 -12.09 3.50 -3.85
C GLY A 818 -12.48 4.84 -4.47
N SER A 819 -12.46 5.90 -3.66
CA SER A 819 -12.71 7.28 -4.09
C SER A 819 -11.85 8.24 -3.27
N HIS A 820 -11.69 9.47 -3.74
CA HIS A 820 -10.99 10.51 -2.99
C HIS A 820 -11.70 10.80 -1.66
N VAL A 821 -10.95 11.02 -0.57
CA VAL A 821 -11.53 11.23 0.78
C VAL A 821 -12.53 12.39 0.81
N ALA A 822 -12.26 13.49 0.09
CA ALA A 822 -13.18 14.63 -0.02
C ALA A 822 -14.55 14.29 -0.64
N ASN A 823 -14.67 13.17 -1.37
CA ASN A 823 -15.94 12.73 -1.91
C ASN A 823 -16.79 11.95 -0.88
N PHE A 824 -16.19 11.45 0.21
CA PHE A 824 -16.88 10.50 1.09
C PHE A 824 -18.03 11.11 1.87
N MET A 825 -17.98 12.38 2.30
CA MET A 825 -19.17 13.02 2.89
C MET A 825 -20.36 12.99 1.93
N GLY A 826 -20.11 13.31 0.65
CA GLY A 826 -21.10 13.24 -0.42
C GLY A 826 -21.56 11.81 -0.71
N ILE A 827 -20.63 10.85 -0.80
CA ILE A 827 -20.94 9.43 -1.02
C ILE A 827 -21.76 8.87 0.13
N LEU A 828 -21.44 9.19 1.38
CA LEU A 828 -22.11 8.69 2.58
C LEU A 828 -23.50 9.30 2.78
N LYS A 829 -23.78 10.48 2.22
CA LYS A 829 -25.12 11.08 2.16
C LYS A 829 -25.92 10.65 0.93
N GLN A 830 -25.34 10.74 -0.26
CA GLN A 830 -26.07 10.65 -1.55
C GLN A 830 -25.98 9.27 -2.22
N GLY A 831 -24.99 8.45 -1.85
CA GLY A 831 -24.77 7.11 -2.38
C GLY A 831 -23.75 7.14 -3.51
N LEU A 832 -23.40 5.96 -4.04
CA LEU A 832 -22.53 5.86 -5.21
C LEU A 832 -23.31 6.18 -6.49
N ARG A 833 -22.76 7.08 -7.31
CA ARG A 833 -23.31 7.49 -8.60
C ARG A 833 -22.53 6.91 -9.78
N PRO A 834 -23.18 6.62 -10.92
CA PRO A 834 -22.51 6.14 -12.13
C PRO A 834 -21.42 7.10 -12.61
N LYS A 835 -20.24 6.54 -12.91
CA LYS A 835 -19.17 7.24 -13.60
C LYS A 835 -19.44 7.23 -15.11
N PRO A 836 -19.43 8.40 -15.78
CA PRO A 836 -19.62 8.45 -17.24
C PRO A 836 -18.40 7.95 -18.03
N ALA A 837 -18.64 7.48 -19.25
CA ALA A 837 -17.72 6.68 -20.05
C ALA A 837 -16.45 7.43 -20.49
N ALA A 838 -16.51 8.76 -20.53
CA ALA A 838 -15.48 9.58 -21.15
C ALA A 838 -14.51 10.26 -20.18
N ALA A 839 -14.65 10.06 -18.87
CA ALA A 839 -13.93 10.82 -17.83
C ALA A 839 -12.39 10.58 -17.73
N GLY A 840 -11.71 10.16 -18.79
CA GLY A 840 -10.25 10.09 -18.87
C GLY A 840 -9.58 8.94 -18.11
N HIS A 841 -8.58 8.35 -18.77
CA HIS A 841 -7.65 7.25 -18.42
C HIS A 841 -8.01 6.30 -17.26
N ASN A 842 -8.34 5.04 -17.63
CA ASN A 842 -8.49 3.83 -16.80
C ASN A 842 -9.75 3.80 -15.91
N GLY A 843 -10.83 3.19 -16.43
CA GLY A 843 -11.99 2.79 -15.61
C GLY A 843 -13.36 3.16 -16.19
N SER A 844 -13.48 3.22 -17.51
CA SER A 844 -14.77 3.43 -18.20
C SER A 844 -14.92 2.57 -19.47
N LEU A 845 -14.21 1.44 -19.50
CA LEU A 845 -14.15 0.54 -20.66
C LEU A 845 -15.54 -0.02 -21.04
N TYR A 846 -16.43 -0.10 -20.05
CA TYR A 846 -17.73 -0.77 -20.13
C TYR A 846 -18.93 0.20 -20.08
N GLY A 847 -18.71 1.51 -20.29
CA GLY A 847 -19.79 2.50 -20.37
C GLY A 847 -20.09 3.23 -19.05
N ASN A 848 -21.31 3.79 -18.94
CA ASN A 848 -21.70 4.64 -17.81
C ASN A 848 -22.23 3.77 -16.66
N GLY A 849 -21.47 3.56 -15.59
CA GLY A 849 -21.89 2.69 -14.49
C GLY A 849 -21.12 2.92 -13.20
N ILE A 850 -21.50 2.21 -12.14
CA ILE A 850 -20.76 2.20 -10.87
C ILE A 850 -19.72 1.07 -10.95
N TYR A 851 -18.46 1.44 -10.75
CA TYR A 851 -17.32 0.55 -10.90
C TYR A 851 -16.85 0.02 -9.56
N PHE A 852 -16.58 -1.27 -9.54
CA PHE A 852 -16.09 -2.01 -8.39
C PHE A 852 -14.91 -2.91 -8.79
N ALA A 853 -14.09 -3.28 -7.80
CA ALA A 853 -13.04 -4.26 -7.96
C ALA A 853 -13.13 -5.32 -6.86
N ASP A 854 -12.78 -6.55 -7.21
CA ASP A 854 -12.55 -7.64 -6.26
C ASP A 854 -11.17 -7.57 -5.60
N MET A 855 -10.31 -6.62 -6.03
CA MET A 855 -8.94 -6.46 -5.58
C MET A 855 -8.71 -5.13 -4.84
N PHE A 856 -8.27 -5.17 -3.58
CA PHE A 856 -7.94 -3.98 -2.79
C PHE A 856 -6.90 -3.10 -3.48
N CYS A 857 -5.83 -3.69 -4.03
CA CYS A 857 -4.74 -2.95 -4.65
C CYS A 857 -5.17 -2.11 -5.86
N LYS A 858 -6.29 -2.48 -6.50
CA LYS A 858 -6.91 -1.71 -7.58
C LYS A 858 -7.69 -0.53 -7.01
N SER A 859 -8.61 -0.78 -6.07
CA SER A 859 -9.46 0.26 -5.50
C SER A 859 -8.70 1.31 -4.71
N ILE A 860 -7.66 0.95 -3.94
CA ILE A 860 -6.82 1.92 -3.20
C ILE A 860 -6.13 2.93 -4.14
N SER A 861 -5.91 2.58 -5.41
CA SER A 861 -5.31 3.52 -6.38
C SER A 861 -6.25 4.68 -6.73
N TYR A 862 -7.57 4.49 -6.60
CA TYR A 862 -8.59 5.53 -6.79
C TYR A 862 -8.78 6.41 -5.54
N ALA A 863 -8.26 6.00 -4.38
CA ALA A 863 -8.25 6.82 -3.16
C ALA A 863 -7.13 7.90 -3.14
N GLY A 864 -6.28 7.96 -4.17
CA GLY A 864 -5.28 9.03 -4.40
C GLY A 864 -3.88 8.74 -3.85
N GLN A 865 -2.83 9.09 -4.60
CA GLN A 865 -1.40 8.88 -4.22
C GLN A 865 -0.59 10.17 -4.00
N LYS A 866 -1.15 11.35 -4.31
CA LYS A 866 -0.41 12.63 -4.27
C LYS A 866 -0.89 13.62 -3.21
N GLU A 867 -2.09 13.42 -2.66
CA GLU A 867 -2.81 14.38 -1.81
C GLU A 867 -3.41 13.69 -0.58
N GLN A 868 -2.73 12.67 -0.05
CA GLN A 868 -3.23 11.93 1.11
C GLN A 868 -3.21 12.80 2.36
N HIS A 869 -4.32 12.77 3.11
CA HIS A 869 -4.31 13.19 4.50
C HIS A 869 -3.41 12.20 5.27
N LYS A 870 -2.12 12.54 5.39
CA LYS A 870 -1.32 12.10 6.53
C LYS A 870 -1.18 10.57 6.68
N GLY A 871 -1.16 9.81 5.58
CA GLY A 871 -0.99 8.35 5.60
C GLY A 871 -2.28 7.53 5.79
N TYR A 872 -3.44 8.15 5.65
CA TYR A 872 -4.75 7.49 5.71
C TYR A 872 -5.46 7.53 4.35
N ALA A 873 -6.28 6.50 4.09
CA ALA A 873 -7.19 6.46 2.94
C ALA A 873 -8.53 5.83 3.35
N LEU A 874 -9.58 6.12 2.61
CA LEU A 874 -10.93 5.65 2.88
C LEU A 874 -11.47 4.87 1.68
N LEU A 875 -12.08 3.72 1.95
CA LEU A 875 -12.67 2.83 0.96
C LEU A 875 -14.06 2.41 1.42
N ALA A 876 -14.92 2.12 0.46
CA ALA A 876 -16.20 1.46 0.71
C ALA A 876 -16.12 0.00 0.28
N LEU A 877 -16.63 -0.90 1.11
CA LEU A 877 -16.98 -2.26 0.70
C LEU A 877 -18.49 -2.32 0.49
N CYS A 878 -18.88 -2.61 -0.73
CA CYS A 878 -20.28 -2.54 -1.16
C CYS A 878 -20.80 -3.95 -1.43
N GLU A 879 -22.00 -4.24 -0.96
CA GLU A 879 -22.76 -5.38 -1.41
C GLU A 879 -23.41 -5.03 -2.75
N VAL A 880 -23.03 -5.75 -3.79
CA VAL A 880 -23.43 -5.49 -5.18
C VAL A 880 -24.22 -6.66 -5.71
N ALA A 881 -25.48 -6.42 -6.07
CA ALA A 881 -26.35 -7.41 -6.70
C ALA A 881 -26.07 -7.48 -8.21
N LEU A 882 -25.12 -8.33 -8.59
CA LEU A 882 -24.66 -8.47 -9.97
C LEU A 882 -25.74 -9.10 -10.86
N GLY A 883 -26.51 -10.06 -10.34
CA GLY A 883 -27.53 -10.75 -11.14
C GLY A 883 -26.90 -11.54 -12.29
N ASN A 884 -27.53 -11.52 -13.47
CA ASN A 884 -26.97 -12.13 -14.67
C ASN A 884 -25.85 -11.25 -15.23
N GLU A 885 -24.63 -11.76 -15.15
CA GLU A 885 -23.41 -11.02 -15.47
C GLU A 885 -22.95 -11.33 -16.90
N CYS A 886 -22.59 -10.28 -17.64
CA CYS A 886 -21.90 -10.44 -18.92
C CYS A 886 -20.38 -10.42 -18.69
N GLU A 887 -19.70 -11.56 -18.94
CA GLU A 887 -18.24 -11.58 -19.02
C GLU A 887 -17.78 -10.87 -20.29
N MET A 888 -17.24 -9.66 -20.16
CA MET A 888 -16.86 -8.84 -21.31
C MET A 888 -15.47 -9.23 -21.86
N THR A 889 -15.43 -9.49 -23.15
CA THR A 889 -14.24 -9.83 -23.94
C THR A 889 -14.09 -8.86 -25.13
N TYR A 890 -12.96 -8.92 -25.85
CA TYR A 890 -12.78 -8.10 -27.05
C TYR A 890 -13.83 -8.36 -28.15
N HIS A 891 -14.45 -9.53 -28.19
CA HIS A 891 -15.26 -9.99 -29.32
C HIS A 891 -16.77 -9.98 -29.09
N ASN A 892 -17.26 -9.79 -27.85
CA ASN A 892 -18.68 -10.00 -27.50
C ASN A 892 -19.43 -8.72 -27.09
N ARG A 893 -18.93 -7.54 -27.45
CA ARG A 893 -19.62 -6.27 -27.16
C ARG A 893 -21.05 -6.21 -27.70
N LEU A 894 -21.28 -6.72 -28.92
CA LEU A 894 -22.62 -6.79 -29.51
C LEU A 894 -23.55 -7.74 -28.72
N GLN A 895 -23.01 -8.85 -28.22
CA GLN A 895 -23.77 -9.81 -27.41
C GLN A 895 -24.22 -9.21 -26.08
N PHE A 896 -23.47 -8.26 -25.52
CA PHE A 896 -23.90 -7.51 -24.34
C PHE A 896 -25.06 -6.55 -24.68
N GLU A 897 -24.98 -5.82 -25.80
CA GLU A 897 -26.01 -4.87 -26.21
C GLU A 897 -27.35 -5.56 -26.56
N GLU A 898 -27.30 -6.82 -27.02
CA GLU A 898 -28.47 -7.64 -27.38
C GLU A 898 -28.94 -8.59 -26.27
N GLY A 899 -28.18 -8.78 -25.20
CA GLY A 899 -28.43 -9.77 -24.15
C GLY A 899 -29.15 -9.22 -22.92
N ASP A 900 -29.84 -10.09 -22.18
CA ASP A 900 -30.48 -9.76 -20.90
C ASP A 900 -29.47 -9.86 -19.73
N TYR A 901 -28.58 -8.88 -19.66
CA TYR A 901 -27.55 -8.78 -18.61
C TYR A 901 -27.81 -7.56 -17.72
N GLN A 902 -27.56 -7.71 -16.42
CA GLN A 902 -27.76 -6.64 -15.43
C GLN A 902 -26.46 -6.08 -14.86
N SER A 903 -25.34 -6.77 -15.07
CA SER A 903 -24.00 -6.30 -14.76
C SER A 903 -22.99 -6.74 -15.82
N VAL A 904 -21.81 -6.12 -15.78
CA VAL A 904 -20.65 -6.51 -16.58
C VAL A 904 -19.50 -6.89 -15.67
N LYS A 905 -18.83 -8.00 -15.99
CA LYS A 905 -17.50 -8.32 -15.47
C LYS A 905 -16.48 -8.19 -16.58
N GLY A 906 -15.64 -7.18 -16.44
CA GLY A 906 -14.40 -7.05 -17.17
C GLY A 906 -13.40 -8.10 -16.73
N LEU A 907 -13.03 -9.01 -17.62
CA LEU A 907 -12.09 -10.08 -17.32
C LEU A 907 -10.65 -9.53 -17.16
N GLY A 908 -10.08 -9.78 -15.99
CA GLY A 908 -8.70 -9.48 -15.62
C GLY A 908 -7.70 -10.52 -16.10
N GLU A 909 -6.44 -10.15 -16.36
CA GLU A 909 -5.33 -11.12 -16.43
C GLU A 909 -5.09 -11.81 -15.08
N GLU A 910 -5.36 -11.08 -13.99
CA GLU A 910 -5.17 -11.52 -12.62
C GLU A 910 -6.39 -11.16 -11.75
N GLY A 911 -6.60 -11.89 -10.66
CA GLY A 911 -7.63 -11.61 -9.68
C GLY A 911 -7.56 -12.57 -8.48
N PRO A 912 -8.50 -12.50 -7.53
CA PRO A 912 -8.53 -13.42 -6.40
C PRO A 912 -8.72 -14.87 -6.85
N ASN A 913 -8.16 -15.82 -6.11
CA ASN A 913 -8.34 -17.24 -6.38
C ASN A 913 -9.83 -17.61 -6.21
N PRO A 914 -10.53 -18.07 -7.27
CA PRO A 914 -11.95 -18.41 -7.17
C PRO A 914 -12.24 -19.55 -6.19
N ALA A 915 -11.25 -20.39 -5.89
CA ALA A 915 -11.37 -21.43 -4.87
C ALA A 915 -11.50 -20.86 -3.45
N ASN A 916 -11.09 -19.61 -3.21
CA ASN A 916 -11.08 -19.01 -1.88
C ASN A 916 -12.29 -18.11 -1.62
N ILE A 917 -13.30 -18.13 -2.49
CA ILE A 917 -14.54 -17.38 -2.27
C ILE A 917 -15.21 -17.90 -1.01
N ILE A 918 -15.51 -16.99 -0.07
CA ILE A 918 -16.35 -17.28 1.09
C ILE A 918 -17.72 -16.63 0.93
N TYR A 919 -18.69 -17.13 1.69
CA TYR A 919 -20.07 -16.67 1.74
C TYR A 919 -20.41 -16.32 3.17
N ASP A 920 -21.20 -15.27 3.35
CA ASP A 920 -21.79 -14.94 4.64
C ASP A 920 -23.17 -15.62 4.84
N ASP A 921 -23.78 -15.34 5.98
CA ASP A 921 -25.09 -15.83 6.39
C ASP A 921 -26.26 -15.37 5.49
N SER A 922 -26.05 -14.33 4.70
CA SER A 922 -27.01 -13.84 3.72
C SER A 922 -26.79 -14.40 2.31
N GLY A 923 -25.69 -15.13 2.09
CA GLY A 923 -25.30 -15.69 0.78
C GLY A 923 -24.50 -14.73 -0.10
N VAL A 924 -23.93 -13.65 0.45
CA VAL A 924 -23.06 -12.71 -0.27
C VAL A 924 -21.68 -13.31 -0.48
N LYS A 925 -21.21 -13.31 -1.73
CA LYS A 925 -19.86 -13.78 -2.10
C LYS A 925 -18.80 -12.77 -1.65
N ILE A 926 -17.69 -13.24 -1.11
CA ILE A 926 -16.53 -12.42 -0.75
C ILE A 926 -15.30 -13.07 -1.41
N PRO A 927 -14.72 -12.46 -2.45
CA PRO A 927 -13.67 -13.09 -3.25
C PRO A 927 -12.30 -12.91 -2.60
N MET A 928 -11.99 -13.74 -1.60
CA MET A 928 -10.69 -13.71 -0.92
C MET A 928 -9.54 -14.06 -1.88
N GLY A 929 -8.37 -13.47 -1.63
CA GLY A 929 -7.16 -13.84 -2.34
C GLY A 929 -6.59 -15.21 -1.89
N PRO A 930 -5.35 -15.55 -2.27
CA PRO A 930 -4.36 -14.66 -2.89
C PRO A 930 -4.69 -14.34 -4.35
N SER A 931 -4.03 -13.30 -4.87
CA SER A 931 -4.10 -12.96 -6.29
C SER A 931 -3.37 -14.00 -7.15
N ILE A 932 -4.06 -14.55 -8.15
CA ILE A 932 -3.52 -15.49 -9.12
C ILE A 932 -3.66 -14.93 -10.55
N LYS A 933 -2.85 -15.47 -11.48
CA LYS A 933 -3.05 -15.28 -12.91
C LYS A 933 -4.12 -16.25 -13.41
N TYR A 934 -5.07 -15.75 -14.17
CA TYR A 934 -6.11 -16.58 -14.78
C TYR A 934 -5.61 -17.22 -16.07
N ASP A 935 -5.81 -18.52 -16.22
CA ASP A 935 -5.53 -19.25 -17.46
C ASP A 935 -6.80 -19.36 -18.32
N TYR A 936 -6.84 -18.55 -19.38
CA TYR A 936 -7.94 -18.56 -20.35
C TYR A 936 -7.72 -19.54 -21.52
N SER A 937 -6.57 -20.22 -21.59
CA SER A 937 -6.22 -21.09 -22.74
C SER A 937 -7.10 -22.32 -22.86
N ARG A 938 -7.73 -22.76 -21.76
CA ARG A 938 -8.59 -23.94 -21.70
C ARG A 938 -10.07 -23.66 -22.02
N ARG A 939 -10.44 -22.40 -22.29
CA ARG A 939 -11.82 -22.05 -22.67
C ARG A 939 -12.08 -22.42 -24.13
N GLU A 940 -13.30 -22.90 -24.40
CA GLU A 940 -13.73 -23.26 -25.77
C GLU A 940 -13.66 -22.09 -26.75
N VAL A 941 -13.81 -20.86 -26.25
CA VAL A 941 -13.70 -19.62 -27.01
C VAL A 941 -12.45 -18.86 -26.56
N TYR A 942 -11.61 -18.48 -27.53
CA TYR A 942 -10.44 -17.64 -27.26
C TYR A 942 -10.86 -16.36 -26.53
N THR A 943 -10.47 -16.27 -25.26
CA THR A 943 -10.85 -15.19 -24.36
C THR A 943 -9.61 -14.41 -24.00
N ARG A 944 -9.43 -13.21 -24.59
CA ARG A 944 -8.35 -12.31 -24.21
C ARG A 944 -8.87 -11.30 -23.18
N PRO A 945 -8.29 -11.25 -21.96
CA PRO A 945 -8.66 -10.25 -20.96
C PRO A 945 -8.36 -8.84 -21.47
N LEU A 946 -9.21 -7.88 -21.09
CA LEU A 946 -9.14 -6.48 -21.52
C LEU A 946 -8.45 -5.58 -20.48
N VAL A 947 -8.41 -6.04 -19.24
CA VAL A 947 -7.90 -5.31 -18.08
C VAL A 947 -6.91 -6.19 -17.31
N ASN A 948 -6.00 -5.58 -16.55
CA ASN A 948 -5.03 -6.36 -15.76
C ASN A 948 -5.69 -7.09 -14.59
N MET A 949 -6.78 -6.53 -14.06
CA MET A 949 -7.50 -7.05 -12.90
C MET A 949 -9.00 -6.91 -13.14
N ASN A 950 -9.79 -7.82 -12.58
CA ASN A 950 -11.24 -7.83 -12.78
C ASN A 950 -11.88 -6.47 -12.43
N GLU A 951 -12.99 -6.19 -13.10
CA GLU A 951 -13.74 -4.94 -12.95
C GLU A 951 -15.22 -5.28 -13.04
N TYR A 952 -16.00 -4.89 -12.04
CA TYR A 952 -17.43 -5.17 -11.98
C TYR A 952 -18.19 -3.86 -12.15
N VAL A 953 -19.15 -3.85 -13.07
CA VAL A 953 -19.91 -2.66 -13.42
C VAL A 953 -21.39 -2.95 -13.32
N VAL A 954 -22.10 -2.11 -12.58
CA VAL A 954 -23.57 -2.10 -12.53
C VAL A 954 -24.08 -0.76 -13.02
N TYR A 955 -25.19 -0.80 -13.75
CA TYR A 955 -25.79 0.37 -14.41
C TYR A 955 -26.97 0.96 -13.63
N ASP A 956 -27.39 0.27 -12.57
CA ASP A 956 -28.52 0.61 -11.72
C ASP A 956 -28.04 0.79 -10.28
N GLU A 957 -28.22 2.00 -9.74
CA GLU A 957 -27.81 2.37 -8.38
C GLU A 957 -28.56 1.56 -7.31
N SER A 958 -29.75 1.05 -7.62
CA SER A 958 -30.56 0.28 -6.67
C SER A 958 -29.96 -1.09 -6.32
N ARG A 959 -29.03 -1.58 -7.16
CA ARG A 959 -28.31 -2.84 -6.98
C ARG A 959 -27.07 -2.72 -6.10
N VAL A 960 -26.84 -1.56 -5.48
CA VAL A 960 -25.67 -1.28 -4.67
C VAL A 960 -26.09 -0.84 -3.28
N ARG A 961 -25.46 -1.44 -2.28
CA ARG A 961 -25.48 -0.98 -0.88
C ARG A 961 -24.07 -0.86 -0.33
N ILE A 962 -23.73 0.24 0.33
CA ILE A 962 -22.49 0.35 1.11
C ILE A 962 -22.69 -0.43 2.40
N ARG A 963 -21.94 -1.52 2.58
CA ARG A 963 -22.02 -2.36 3.77
C ARG A 963 -21.00 -1.97 4.82
N TYR A 964 -19.76 -1.69 4.39
CA TYR A 964 -18.71 -1.24 5.29
C TYR A 964 -17.99 0.00 4.78
N LEU A 965 -17.64 0.88 5.71
CA LEU A 965 -16.69 1.97 5.53
C LEU A 965 -15.36 1.55 6.17
N VAL A 966 -14.29 1.57 5.38
CA VAL A 966 -12.98 1.04 5.76
C VAL A 966 -11.95 2.16 5.73
N LEU A 967 -11.52 2.61 6.91
CA LEU A 967 -10.38 3.51 7.05
C LEU A 967 -9.10 2.68 7.11
N VAL A 968 -8.17 2.93 6.19
CA VAL A 968 -6.90 2.21 6.12
C VAL A 968 -5.72 3.14 6.39
N ARG A 969 -4.68 2.61 7.03
CA ARG A 969 -3.44 3.31 7.39
C ARG A 969 -2.23 2.71 6.68
N ASP A 970 -1.35 3.56 6.17
CA ASP A 970 -0.03 3.17 5.66
C ASP A 970 0.95 2.94 6.81
N THR A 971 1.30 1.68 7.05
CA THR A 971 2.24 1.28 8.11
C THR A 971 3.69 1.61 7.82
N SER A 972 4.03 2.03 6.60
CA SER A 972 5.37 2.55 6.28
C SER A 972 5.63 3.94 6.87
N LEU A 973 4.57 4.61 7.33
CA LEU A 973 4.59 5.91 7.97
C LEU A 973 4.43 5.78 9.49
N CYS A 974 5.15 6.63 10.23
CA CYS A 974 5.02 6.73 11.68
C CYS A 974 3.60 7.12 12.09
N SER A 975 2.99 6.42 13.05
CA SER A 975 1.63 6.71 13.52
C SER A 975 1.49 8.10 14.16
N LEU A 976 2.59 8.69 14.65
CA LEU A 976 2.59 9.99 15.32
C LEU A 976 2.88 11.16 14.37
N CYS A 977 3.99 11.10 13.62
CA CYS A 977 4.44 12.20 12.77
C CYS A 977 4.21 11.96 11.27
N GLN A 978 3.77 10.76 10.89
CA GLN A 978 3.38 10.38 9.52
C GLN A 978 4.50 10.58 8.48
N GLN A 979 5.75 10.58 8.94
CA GLN A 979 6.94 10.53 8.10
C GLN A 979 7.45 9.09 7.94
N LYS A 980 8.20 8.85 6.86
CA LYS A 980 8.81 7.53 6.61
C LYS A 980 9.93 7.27 7.62
N ALA A 981 10.11 5.99 7.96
CA ALA A 981 11.18 5.56 8.86
C ALA A 981 12.60 5.97 8.41
N GLN A 982 12.83 6.17 7.11
CA GLN A 982 14.11 6.62 6.56
C GLN A 982 14.35 8.12 6.79
N ASP A 983 13.29 8.93 6.71
CA ASP A 983 13.34 10.37 6.97
C ASP A 983 13.51 10.64 8.48
N LEU A 984 12.98 9.74 9.32
CA LEU A 984 13.22 9.74 10.76
C LEU A 984 14.68 9.42 11.14
N ARG A 985 15.44 8.67 10.31
CA ARG A 985 16.88 8.43 10.55
C ARG A 985 17.75 9.65 10.24
N ALA A 986 17.25 10.61 9.46
CA ALA A 986 17.93 11.88 9.20
C ALA A 986 17.84 12.84 10.41
N LEU A 987 16.89 12.62 11.32
CA LEU A 987 16.96 13.09 12.70
C LEU A 987 17.96 12.17 13.42
N GLY A 988 19.25 12.39 13.16
CA GLY A 988 20.34 11.47 13.50
C GLY A 988 20.27 10.95 14.93
N ASN A 989 20.69 9.69 15.13
CA ASN A 989 20.84 8.99 16.41
C ASN A 989 20.67 9.90 17.63
N ILE A 990 19.42 10.10 18.06
CA ILE A 990 19.16 10.67 19.38
C ILE A 990 19.68 9.60 20.32
N LYS A 991 20.89 9.83 20.86
CA LYS A 991 21.46 9.00 21.90
C LYS A 991 20.41 8.92 23.00
N ILE A 992 19.84 7.72 23.19
CA ILE A 992 19.12 7.36 24.41
C ILE A 992 20.19 7.19 25.50
N GLU A 993 20.95 8.25 25.78
CA GLU A 993 21.91 8.34 26.87
C GLU A 993 21.32 9.30 27.91
N ARG A 994 20.64 8.72 28.90
CA ARG A 994 20.44 9.13 30.31
C ARG A 994 20.15 10.59 30.73
N ASP A 995 20.19 11.60 29.87
CA ASP A 995 20.14 13.00 30.28
C ASP A 995 19.00 13.79 29.59
N TYR A 996 17.75 13.35 29.74
CA TYR A 996 16.57 14.19 29.47
C TYR A 996 16.31 15.24 30.58
N ILE A 997 17.35 15.67 31.31
CA ILE A 997 17.19 16.52 32.49
C ILE A 997 17.13 18.02 32.12
N ARG A 998 17.55 18.44 30.91
CA ARG A 998 17.57 19.86 30.49
C ARG A 998 17.51 20.05 28.96
N LEU A 999 16.34 20.41 28.43
CA LEU A 999 16.21 20.95 27.07
C LEU A 999 15.89 22.46 27.10
N PRO A 1000 16.64 23.33 26.40
CA PRO A 1000 16.28 24.73 26.19
C PRO A 1000 15.03 24.89 25.31
N LYS A 1001 14.26 25.97 25.50
CA LYS A 1001 13.02 26.28 24.73
C LYS A 1001 13.18 26.23 23.21
N ASN A 1002 14.41 26.37 22.71
CA ASN A 1002 14.72 26.51 21.29
C ASN A 1002 15.05 25.15 20.62
N GLU A 1003 15.16 24.08 21.40
CA GLU A 1003 15.47 22.71 20.95
C GLU A 1003 14.24 21.79 20.99
N PHE A 1004 13.08 22.29 21.44
CA PHE A 1004 11.84 21.53 21.51
C PHE A 1004 11.23 21.38 20.10
N GLY A 1005 11.45 20.23 19.48
CA GLY A 1005 11.03 19.96 18.11
C GLY A 1005 9.60 19.42 18.00
N LEU A 1006 9.14 19.23 16.77
CA LEU A 1006 7.83 18.63 16.49
C LEU A 1006 7.70 17.21 17.08
N TYR A 1007 8.78 16.43 17.09
CA TYR A 1007 8.79 15.07 17.64
C TYR A 1007 8.60 15.05 19.16
N ASP A 1008 9.24 15.97 19.89
CA ASP A 1008 9.11 16.09 21.35
C ASP A 1008 7.69 16.53 21.73
N ALA A 1009 7.11 17.48 20.99
CA ALA A 1009 5.72 17.91 21.16
C ALA A 1009 4.73 16.75 20.94
N LEU A 1010 4.97 15.91 19.94
CA LEU A 1010 4.14 14.73 19.66
C LEU A 1010 4.32 13.64 20.74
N THR A 1011 5.52 13.49 21.29
CA THR A 1011 5.82 12.51 22.35
C THR A 1011 5.15 12.90 23.67
N VAL A 1012 5.21 14.17 24.06
CA VAL A 1012 4.49 14.68 25.23
C VAL A 1012 2.98 14.52 25.05
N ARG A 1013 2.46 14.80 23.85
CA ARG A 1013 1.04 14.60 23.54
C ARG A 1013 0.62 13.13 23.63
N ALA A 1014 1.44 12.22 23.12
CA ALA A 1014 1.23 10.78 23.25
C ALA A 1014 1.27 10.31 24.72
N TYR A 1015 2.18 10.86 25.52
CA TYR A 1015 2.27 10.58 26.95
C TYR A 1015 1.04 11.08 27.71
N ALA A 1016 0.60 12.32 27.47
CA ALA A 1016 -0.61 12.88 28.08
C ALA A 1016 -1.84 12.00 27.77
N VAL A 1017 -2.01 11.61 26.50
CA VAL A 1017 -3.06 10.69 26.07
C VAL A 1017 -2.95 9.33 26.76
N SER A 1018 -1.75 8.77 26.93
CA SER A 1018 -1.54 7.50 27.66
C SER A 1018 -1.90 7.58 29.14
N LYS A 1019 -1.89 8.79 29.71
CA LYS A 1019 -2.24 9.07 31.11
C LYS A 1019 -3.68 9.54 31.29
N GLY A 1020 -4.45 9.67 30.20
CA GLY A 1020 -5.83 10.15 30.24
C GLY A 1020 -5.97 11.60 30.68
N THR A 1021 -4.96 12.43 30.41
CA THR A 1021 -4.92 13.87 30.73
C THR A 1021 -4.57 14.66 29.47
N ASP A 1022 -4.73 15.98 29.48
CA ASP A 1022 -4.33 16.84 28.38
C ASP A 1022 -2.97 17.54 28.64
N CYS A 1023 -2.36 18.09 27.59
CA CYS A 1023 -1.06 18.75 27.72
C CYS A 1023 -1.11 19.99 28.63
N LYS A 1024 -2.28 20.61 28.79
CA LYS A 1024 -2.47 21.82 29.59
C LYS A 1024 -2.50 21.47 31.08
N GLU A 1025 -3.27 20.46 31.47
CA GLU A 1025 -3.29 19.90 32.83
C GLU A 1025 -1.93 19.37 33.24
N LEU A 1026 -1.23 18.68 32.34
CA LEU A 1026 0.10 18.12 32.61
C LEU A 1026 1.15 19.24 32.80
N VAL A 1027 1.02 20.34 32.06
CA VAL A 1027 1.82 21.56 32.27
C VAL A 1027 1.43 22.24 33.57
N GLU A 1028 0.13 22.42 33.86
CA GLU A 1028 -0.36 23.07 35.08
C GLU A 1028 0.03 22.31 36.35
N GLN A 1029 -0.03 20.97 36.35
CA GLN A 1029 0.41 20.11 37.46
C GLN A 1029 1.91 20.23 37.77
N HIS A 1030 2.71 20.61 36.79
CA HIS A 1030 4.16 20.76 36.92
C HIS A 1030 4.63 22.22 36.74
N LEU A 1031 3.69 23.17 36.67
CA LEU A 1031 3.96 24.58 36.41
C LEU A 1031 4.65 25.21 37.61
N ASP A 1032 4.20 24.91 38.82
CA ASP A 1032 4.80 25.41 40.06
C ASP A 1032 6.23 24.90 40.24
N ASP A 1033 6.45 23.62 39.96
CA ASP A 1033 7.77 22.97 40.03
C ASP A 1033 8.73 23.56 38.96
N TRP A 1034 8.21 23.90 37.78
CA TRP A 1034 8.96 24.62 36.75
C TRP A 1034 9.23 26.09 37.10
N LEU A 1035 8.25 26.79 37.68
CA LEU A 1035 8.41 28.20 38.07
C LEU A 1035 9.47 28.35 39.17
N GLU A 1036 9.56 27.39 40.08
CA GLU A 1036 10.57 27.35 41.14
C GLU A 1036 11.95 26.92 40.64
N THR A 1037 12.03 25.85 39.84
CA THR A 1037 13.32 25.25 39.47
C THR A 1037 13.88 25.73 38.13
N ARG A 1038 13.04 26.39 37.32
CA ARG A 1038 13.27 26.72 35.90
C ARG A 1038 13.66 25.49 35.05
N LYS A 1039 13.28 24.28 35.47
CA LYS A 1039 13.62 23.00 34.81
C LYS A 1039 12.36 22.18 34.58
N TYR A 1040 12.20 21.62 33.38
CA TYR A 1040 11.25 20.51 33.13
C TYR A 1040 12.02 19.21 33.33
N SER A 1041 11.62 18.39 34.31
CA SER A 1041 12.38 17.20 34.74
C SER A 1041 11.73 15.87 34.36
N LYS A 1042 10.55 15.88 33.71
CA LYS A 1042 9.79 14.68 33.34
C LYS A 1042 9.43 14.64 31.88
#